data_AF-A0A059G3B1-F1
#
_entry.id   AF-A0A059G3B1-F1
#
_cell.length_a   1.000
_cell.length_b   1.000
_cell.length_c   1.000
_cell.angle_alpha   90.00
_cell.angle_beta   90.00
_cell.angle_gamma   90.00
#
_symmetry.space_group_name_H-M   'P 1'
#
loop_
_entity.id
_entity.type
_entity.pdbx_description
1 polymer ?
#
loop_
_entity_poly.entity_id
_entity_poly.type
_entity_poly.pdbx_seq_one_letter_code
_entity_poly.pdbx_strand_id
1 'polypeptide(L)'
;MKPIKWTLMLTAAVTVLTACGTAEVAGKESALPETQSLSIIQNGENVGYVKATGKGDATDVEYYVDSNGRGPKHSEHLVVDAQGIPTEWTIAGTSLMGGDVSETFEFHDGIATWKSQADSGVQNQDAPALYAVNDGSPWANYVYVKALLADPDHSMAVIPSGQLRLEELDGVALVSGDSEIALDIYLLSGIDMAPSLIALDKSGAFFADFSESSAIVQTGHEDLVTPLMELARTLKVARAENLAKQLRHTYGGAFAIANVRILTPSAGTLSEPLTVIVHNSQIEKIESYPSGDDLTESMTVFDGQGGTLMPGMYDVHSHASLDSGLYYIAAGVTSTRDMGNDNDFLTDLMAKLDAGTVVGPRITPAGFIEGRSPFSARVGIIASTEQEALDAVNWYADRKYPFIKIYNSMNPAWVPAMATLAHGHGMRVIGHVPAFTNADNMIKAGYDEITHINQLMLGWLLAPDEDTRTPLRLTGMARGAKLDLNSEQVHTTISLMKTNNVGIDPTAVILERLMLSRAGATPPGDVDYLDHMPIGYQRYRKRTFVTLEDAAADRAYVEGFQKTLATLKLLYDSGIRILPGTDDGTGFTVHRELELYNKAGIPVADVLAIGTQGPAEYLGYGDTLGTIEVGKFADFVLLAGNPLADLKAIKAPRMVVKNGDVYFPSEIYEALAIKSFASPPAVLNGGATSE
;
A
#
# COMPACT_ATOMS: atom_id res chain seq x y z
N MET A 1 -30.67 -34.37 -31.95
CA MET A 1 -29.56 -34.72 -32.87
C MET A 1 -28.30 -34.91 -32.04
N LYS A 2 -27.55 -35.99 -32.28
CA LYS A 2 -26.44 -36.50 -31.45
C LYS A 2 -25.17 -35.62 -31.57
N PRO A 3 -24.29 -35.62 -30.55
CA PRO A 3 -22.98 -34.97 -30.60
C PRO A 3 -21.94 -35.88 -31.28
N ILE A 4 -20.97 -35.29 -31.98
CA ILE A 4 -19.81 -35.98 -32.54
C ILE A 4 -18.60 -35.69 -31.66
N LYS A 5 -18.09 -36.74 -31.03
CA LYS A 5 -16.79 -36.79 -30.34
C LYS A 5 -15.67 -36.90 -31.37
N TRP A 6 -14.57 -36.19 -31.15
CA TRP A 6 -13.27 -36.60 -31.69
C TRP A 6 -12.31 -36.83 -30.52
N THR A 7 -11.85 -38.07 -30.46
CA THR A 7 -10.81 -38.60 -29.60
C THR A 7 -9.55 -38.65 -30.45
N LEU A 8 -8.41 -38.15 -29.98
CA LEU A 8 -7.12 -38.52 -30.57
C LEU A 8 -6.11 -38.90 -29.48
N MET A 9 -5.49 -40.04 -29.72
CA MET A 9 -4.63 -40.84 -28.86
C MET A 9 -3.23 -40.23 -28.72
N LEU A 10 -2.71 -40.18 -27.50
CA LEU A 10 -1.27 -40.14 -27.25
C LEU A 10 -0.66 -41.48 -27.65
N THR A 11 0.32 -41.46 -28.56
CA THR A 11 1.28 -42.56 -28.74
C THR A 11 2.67 -42.02 -28.47
N ALA A 12 3.27 -42.47 -27.36
CA ALA A 12 4.66 -42.22 -27.03
C ALA A 12 5.54 -43.17 -27.85
N ALA A 13 6.50 -42.60 -28.60
CA ALA A 13 7.61 -43.34 -29.20
C ALA A 13 8.91 -42.78 -28.64
N VAL A 14 9.49 -43.48 -27.67
CA VAL A 14 10.84 -43.26 -27.16
C VAL A 14 11.82 -43.76 -28.22
N THR A 15 12.61 -42.85 -28.79
CA THR A 15 13.77 -43.22 -29.60
C THR A 15 15.02 -42.69 -28.91
N VAL A 16 15.78 -43.59 -28.30
CA VAL A 16 17.12 -43.32 -27.76
C VAL A 16 18.10 -43.29 -28.93
N LEU A 17 18.69 -42.12 -29.20
CA LEU A 17 19.80 -41.97 -30.13
C LEU A 17 20.95 -41.30 -29.38
N THR A 18 21.86 -42.12 -28.88
CA THR A 18 23.20 -41.72 -28.44
C THR A 18 24.02 -41.30 -29.65
N ALA A 19 24.27 -40.01 -29.80
CA ALA A 19 25.30 -39.46 -30.67
C ALA A 19 26.30 -38.68 -29.81
N CYS A 20 27.48 -39.27 -29.64
CA CYS A 20 28.65 -38.61 -29.08
C CYS A 20 29.17 -37.65 -30.15
N GLY A 21 28.97 -36.35 -29.96
CA GLY A 21 29.52 -35.28 -30.79
C GLY A 21 30.19 -34.27 -29.89
N THR A 22 31.49 -34.10 -30.05
CA THR A 22 32.28 -33.04 -29.42
C THR A 22 31.73 -31.69 -29.85
N ALA A 23 31.03 -31.01 -28.94
CA ALA A 23 30.62 -29.63 -29.14
C ALA A 23 31.88 -28.75 -29.09
N GLU A 24 32.21 -28.14 -30.22
CA GLU A 24 33.02 -26.93 -30.26
C GLU A 24 32.34 -25.89 -29.37
N VAL A 25 33.13 -25.28 -28.47
CA VAL A 25 32.71 -24.17 -27.64
C VAL A 25 32.39 -23.00 -28.56
N ALA A 26 31.12 -22.84 -28.89
CA ALA A 26 30.59 -21.60 -29.43
C ALA A 26 30.89 -20.49 -28.41
N GLY A 27 31.50 -19.40 -28.87
CA GLY A 27 31.79 -18.25 -28.02
C GLY A 27 30.52 -17.76 -27.35
N LYS A 28 30.57 -17.59 -26.02
CA LYS A 28 29.51 -16.94 -25.25
C LYS A 28 29.31 -15.54 -25.82
N GLU A 29 28.16 -15.31 -26.46
CA GLU A 29 27.68 -13.96 -26.77
C GLU A 29 27.59 -13.13 -25.48
N SER A 30 27.86 -11.83 -25.62
CA SER A 30 27.70 -10.83 -24.55
C SER A 30 26.39 -11.04 -23.79
N ALA A 31 26.44 -11.13 -22.45
CA ALA A 31 25.26 -11.38 -21.62
C ALA A 31 24.28 -10.19 -21.60
N LEU A 32 24.75 -8.98 -21.95
CA LEU A 32 23.97 -7.75 -22.00
C LEU A 32 24.00 -7.12 -23.42
N PRO A 33 22.91 -6.47 -23.85
CA PRO A 33 22.73 -5.91 -25.20
C PRO A 33 23.62 -4.68 -25.47
N GLU A 34 24.00 -4.44 -26.73
CA GLU A 34 24.93 -3.34 -27.10
C GLU A 34 24.41 -1.94 -26.78
N THR A 35 23.15 -1.63 -27.06
CA THR A 35 22.51 -0.35 -26.65
C THR A 35 21.00 -0.51 -26.64
N GLN A 36 20.32 -0.06 -25.59
CA GLN A 36 18.86 0.00 -25.50
C GLN A 36 18.39 1.36 -24.99
N SER A 37 17.24 1.79 -25.50
CA SER A 37 16.53 2.98 -25.05
C SER A 37 15.10 2.59 -24.73
N LEU A 38 14.62 2.99 -23.56
CA LEU A 38 13.24 2.84 -23.13
C LEU A 38 12.65 4.22 -22.85
N SER A 39 11.40 4.41 -23.25
CA SER A 39 10.57 5.58 -22.99
C SER A 39 9.69 5.34 -21.77
N ILE A 40 9.57 6.34 -20.89
CA ILE A 40 8.79 6.24 -19.66
C ILE A 40 7.48 6.98 -19.85
N ILE A 41 6.37 6.24 -19.90
CA ILE A 41 5.06 6.80 -20.17
C ILE A 41 4.22 6.78 -18.88
N GLN A 42 3.81 7.97 -18.45
CA GLN A 42 2.95 8.17 -17.29
C GLN A 42 1.77 9.06 -17.67
N ASN A 43 0.55 8.65 -17.34
CA ASN A 43 -0.68 9.38 -17.70
C ASN A 43 -0.80 9.71 -19.20
N GLY A 44 -0.27 8.84 -20.06
CA GLY A 44 -0.26 9.03 -21.52
C GLY A 44 0.78 10.02 -22.05
N GLU A 45 1.65 10.56 -21.18
CA GLU A 45 2.73 11.48 -21.56
C GLU A 45 4.09 10.80 -21.37
N ASN A 46 5.04 11.09 -22.27
CA ASN A 46 6.43 10.70 -22.08
C ASN A 46 7.08 11.65 -21.08
N VAL A 47 7.44 11.12 -19.91
CA VAL A 47 8.02 11.88 -18.80
C VAL A 47 9.51 11.58 -18.60
N GLY A 48 10.12 10.74 -19.44
CA GLY A 48 11.48 10.32 -19.20
C GLY A 48 11.98 9.15 -20.04
N TYR A 49 13.18 8.69 -19.72
CA TYR A 49 13.80 7.58 -20.42
C TYR A 49 14.81 6.82 -19.55
N VAL A 50 15.09 5.59 -19.98
CA VAL A 50 16.26 4.79 -19.56
C VAL A 50 17.08 4.51 -20.82
N LYS A 51 18.36 4.88 -20.83
CA LYS A 51 19.27 4.52 -21.92
C LYS A 51 20.42 3.70 -21.37
N ALA A 52 20.54 2.46 -21.81
CA ALA A 52 21.61 1.55 -21.43
C ALA A 52 22.57 1.36 -22.62
N THR A 53 23.86 1.58 -22.42
CA THR A 53 24.91 1.39 -23.43
C THR A 53 25.88 0.31 -22.94
N GLY A 54 25.84 -0.85 -23.60
CA GLY A 54 26.69 -1.99 -23.28
C GLY A 54 28.07 -1.90 -23.96
N LYS A 55 29.09 -2.36 -23.25
CA LYS A 55 30.47 -2.48 -23.74
C LYS A 55 31.15 -3.69 -23.10
N GLY A 56 30.99 -4.86 -23.73
CA GLY A 56 31.50 -6.11 -23.20
C GLY A 56 30.70 -6.56 -21.98
N ASP A 57 31.35 -6.67 -20.82
CA ASP A 57 30.76 -6.99 -19.53
C ASP A 57 30.23 -5.76 -18.76
N ALA A 58 30.50 -4.55 -19.25
CA ALA A 58 30.04 -3.30 -18.65
C ALA A 58 28.79 -2.72 -19.34
N THR A 59 27.94 -2.02 -18.58
CA THR A 59 26.81 -1.23 -19.07
C THR A 59 26.74 0.11 -18.36
N ASP A 60 26.70 1.19 -19.14
CA ASP A 60 26.42 2.54 -18.64
C ASP A 60 24.93 2.86 -18.82
N VAL A 61 24.25 3.32 -17.77
CA VAL A 61 22.82 3.64 -17.80
C VAL A 61 22.59 5.13 -17.51
N GLU A 62 21.84 5.82 -18.35
CA GLU A 62 21.29 7.15 -18.09
C GLU A 62 19.81 7.02 -17.76
N TYR A 63 19.39 7.46 -16.57
CA TYR A 63 18.00 7.44 -16.13
C TYR A 63 17.52 8.86 -15.80
N TYR A 64 16.47 9.27 -16.50
CA TYR A 64 15.92 10.61 -16.40
C TYR A 64 14.40 10.58 -16.34
N VAL A 65 13.83 11.21 -15.32
CA VAL A 65 12.39 11.44 -15.20
C VAL A 65 12.12 12.91 -14.82
N ASP A 66 11.17 13.52 -15.52
CA ASP A 66 10.56 14.80 -15.18
C ASP A 66 9.04 14.72 -15.36
N SER A 67 8.34 14.44 -14.26
CA SER A 67 6.88 14.44 -14.15
C SER A 67 6.48 15.60 -13.24
N ASN A 68 6.03 16.70 -13.86
CA ASN A 68 5.68 17.95 -13.17
C ASN A 68 6.81 18.52 -12.28
N GLY A 69 8.05 18.53 -12.79
CA GLY A 69 9.22 19.06 -12.09
C GLY A 69 9.84 18.10 -11.07
N ARG A 70 9.42 16.83 -11.03
CA ARG A 70 9.88 15.80 -10.08
C ARG A 70 10.33 14.55 -10.82
N GLY A 71 11.23 13.77 -10.21
CA GLY A 71 11.72 12.52 -10.81
C GLY A 71 13.22 12.33 -10.63
N PRO A 72 13.68 11.06 -10.54
CA PRO A 72 15.10 10.72 -10.47
C PRO A 72 15.86 11.15 -11.72
N LYS A 73 17.11 11.58 -11.53
CA LYS A 73 18.02 12.01 -12.61
C LYS A 73 19.41 11.53 -12.22
N HIS A 74 19.81 10.34 -12.66
CA HIS A 74 21.10 9.76 -12.30
C HIS A 74 21.68 8.89 -13.42
N SER A 75 22.98 8.65 -13.30
CA SER A 75 23.74 7.73 -14.14
C SER A 75 24.19 6.52 -13.33
N GLU A 76 24.29 5.38 -13.99
CA GLU A 76 24.79 4.14 -13.41
C GLU A 76 25.91 3.55 -14.26
N HIS A 77 26.84 2.86 -13.60
CA HIS A 77 27.83 2.00 -14.25
C HIS A 77 27.77 0.62 -13.60
N LEU A 78 27.48 -0.40 -14.40
CA LEU A 78 27.31 -1.79 -13.98
C LEU A 78 28.34 -2.66 -14.69
N VAL A 79 29.01 -3.55 -13.96
CA VAL A 79 29.85 -4.63 -14.51
C VAL A 79 29.30 -5.95 -14.02
N VAL A 80 29.17 -6.94 -14.91
CA VAL A 80 28.68 -8.29 -14.60
C VAL A 80 29.73 -9.35 -14.87
N ASP A 81 29.62 -10.50 -14.19
CA ASP A 81 30.45 -11.67 -14.47
C ASP A 81 29.97 -12.46 -15.71
N ALA A 82 30.60 -13.62 -15.95
CA ALA A 82 30.29 -14.49 -17.10
C ALA A 82 28.93 -15.22 -17.00
N GLN A 83 28.20 -15.02 -15.91
CA GLN A 83 26.85 -15.50 -15.63
C GLN A 83 25.83 -14.35 -15.65
N GLY A 84 26.28 -13.10 -15.83
CA GLY A 84 25.42 -11.92 -15.82
C GLY A 84 25.11 -11.41 -14.41
N ILE A 85 25.83 -11.87 -13.39
CA ILE A 85 25.66 -11.42 -12.00
C ILE A 85 26.49 -10.14 -11.78
N PRO A 86 25.93 -9.07 -11.19
CA PRO A 86 26.68 -7.86 -10.89
C PRO A 86 27.91 -8.13 -10.03
N THR A 87 29.07 -7.62 -10.45
CA THR A 87 30.30 -7.56 -9.67
C THR A 87 30.68 -6.14 -9.29
N GLU A 88 30.26 -5.14 -10.06
CA GLU A 88 30.41 -3.73 -9.71
C GLU A 88 29.13 -2.98 -10.10
N TRP A 89 28.67 -2.06 -9.24
CA TRP A 89 27.57 -1.15 -9.57
C TRP A 89 27.78 0.19 -8.90
N THR A 90 27.82 1.27 -9.67
CA THR A 90 27.85 2.64 -9.15
C THR A 90 26.66 3.43 -9.64
N ILE A 91 26.12 4.30 -8.78
CA ILE A 91 25.00 5.19 -9.10
C ILE A 91 25.31 6.59 -8.58
N ALA A 92 25.14 7.61 -9.41
CA ALA A 92 25.36 9.01 -9.04
C ALA A 92 24.32 9.94 -9.68
N GLY A 93 23.73 10.83 -8.89
CA GLY A 93 22.78 11.83 -9.40
C GLY A 93 21.79 12.28 -8.33
N THR A 94 20.50 12.37 -8.68
CA THR A 94 19.43 12.76 -7.76
C THR A 94 18.27 11.78 -7.75
N SER A 95 17.67 11.62 -6.57
CA SER A 95 16.50 10.78 -6.30
C SER A 95 15.19 11.45 -6.76
N LEU A 96 14.06 10.74 -6.60
CA LEU A 96 12.72 11.24 -6.92
C LEU A 96 12.40 12.63 -6.37
N MET A 97 12.83 12.91 -5.13
CA MET A 97 12.59 14.18 -4.42
C MET A 97 13.76 15.17 -4.54
N GLY A 98 14.75 14.89 -5.40
CA GLY A 98 15.89 15.76 -5.69
C GLY A 98 17.05 15.66 -4.71
N GLY A 99 17.02 14.72 -3.75
CA GLY A 99 18.15 14.48 -2.85
C GLY A 99 19.29 13.73 -3.55
N ASP A 100 20.53 13.98 -3.14
CA ASP A 100 21.74 13.37 -3.73
C ASP A 100 21.72 11.84 -3.62
N VAL A 101 22.06 11.18 -4.73
CA VAL A 101 22.28 9.73 -4.84
C VAL A 101 23.75 9.49 -5.07
N SER A 102 24.34 8.65 -4.20
CA SER A 102 25.69 8.11 -4.34
C SER A 102 25.69 6.71 -3.76
N GLU A 103 25.75 5.72 -4.65
CA GLU A 103 25.73 4.30 -4.30
C GLU A 103 26.86 3.56 -5.02
N THR A 104 27.48 2.62 -4.31
CA THR A 104 28.56 1.77 -4.80
C THR A 104 28.38 0.35 -4.27
N PHE A 105 28.54 -0.64 -5.13
CA PHE A 105 28.64 -2.05 -4.82
C PHE A 105 29.82 -2.65 -5.56
N GLU A 106 30.58 -3.51 -4.88
CA GLU A 106 31.72 -4.24 -5.43
C GLU A 106 31.74 -5.67 -4.86
N PHE A 107 32.01 -6.65 -5.70
CA PHE A 107 32.31 -8.03 -5.30
C PHE A 107 33.69 -8.42 -5.83
N HIS A 108 34.63 -8.63 -4.91
CA HIS A 108 36.01 -9.01 -5.24
C HIS A 108 36.54 -10.00 -4.20
N ASP A 109 37.27 -11.03 -4.65
CA ASP A 109 37.87 -12.07 -3.80
C ASP A 109 36.90 -12.72 -2.78
N GLY A 110 35.64 -12.96 -3.16
CA GLY A 110 34.64 -13.57 -2.27
C GLY A 110 34.04 -12.61 -1.24
N ILE A 111 34.25 -11.30 -1.42
CA ILE A 111 33.79 -10.26 -0.49
C ILE A 111 32.94 -9.26 -1.27
N ALA A 112 31.66 -9.15 -0.89
CA ALA A 112 30.77 -8.08 -1.32
C ALA A 112 30.92 -6.88 -0.37
N THR A 113 31.08 -5.68 -0.91
CA THR A 113 31.09 -4.41 -0.18
C THR A 113 30.10 -3.45 -0.82
N TRP A 114 29.31 -2.75 -0.01
CA TRP A 114 28.39 -1.73 -0.52
C TRP A 114 28.31 -0.51 0.38
N LYS A 115 27.89 0.59 -0.23
CA LYS A 115 27.54 1.85 0.42
C LYS A 115 26.46 2.54 -0.39
N SER A 116 25.39 2.96 0.25
CA SER A 116 24.30 3.76 -0.33
C SER A 116 23.80 4.79 0.67
N GLN A 117 22.74 5.51 0.32
CA GLN A 117 22.03 6.37 1.25
C GLN A 117 21.39 5.59 2.41
N ALA A 118 20.91 4.36 2.14
CA ALA A 118 20.16 3.56 3.09
C ALA A 118 21.04 2.81 4.09
N ASP A 119 22.22 2.37 3.67
CA ASP A 119 23.10 1.51 4.46
C ASP A 119 24.51 1.34 3.84
N SER A 120 25.39 0.68 4.56
CA SER A 120 26.69 0.21 4.06
C SER A 120 27.05 -1.10 4.74
N GLY A 121 27.77 -1.99 4.05
CA GLY A 121 28.15 -3.26 4.63
C GLY A 121 29.23 -3.99 3.87
N VAL A 122 29.69 -5.07 4.49
CA VAL A 122 30.66 -6.03 3.94
C VAL A 122 30.14 -7.42 4.26
N GLN A 123 30.10 -8.30 3.26
CA GLN A 123 29.62 -9.67 3.41
C GLN A 123 30.50 -10.63 2.63
N ASN A 124 30.99 -11.67 3.32
CA ASN A 124 31.67 -12.79 2.67
C ASN A 124 30.64 -13.68 1.99
N GLN A 125 30.88 -14.05 0.73
CA GLN A 125 30.07 -15.02 -0.01
C GLN A 125 30.96 -15.90 -0.89
N ASP A 126 30.59 -17.18 -0.98
CA ASP A 126 31.35 -18.17 -1.76
C ASP A 126 31.26 -17.95 -3.28
N ALA A 127 30.22 -17.23 -3.73
CA ALA A 127 29.98 -16.87 -5.12
C ALA A 127 29.30 -15.49 -5.22
N PRO A 128 29.37 -14.81 -6.37
CA PRO A 128 28.58 -13.61 -6.64
C PRO A 128 27.08 -13.85 -6.39
N ALA A 129 26.42 -12.89 -5.76
CA ALA A 129 24.97 -12.85 -5.55
C ALA A 129 24.41 -11.55 -6.12
N LEU A 130 23.10 -11.52 -6.38
CA LEU A 130 22.46 -10.29 -6.84
C LEU A 130 22.59 -9.19 -5.78
N TYR A 131 22.71 -7.94 -6.20
CA TYR A 131 22.74 -6.77 -5.32
C TYR A 131 21.45 -5.96 -5.47
N ALA A 132 20.72 -5.75 -4.38
CA ALA A 132 19.46 -5.04 -4.35
C ALA A 132 19.66 -3.52 -4.31
N VAL A 133 19.94 -2.86 -5.44
CA VAL A 133 20.19 -1.40 -5.52
C VAL A 133 19.14 -0.54 -4.78
N ASN A 134 19.57 0.54 -4.10
CA ASN A 134 18.68 1.40 -3.31
C ASN A 134 17.97 2.48 -4.16
N ASP A 135 18.70 3.15 -5.04
CA ASP A 135 18.17 4.18 -5.95
C ASP A 135 18.48 3.83 -7.41
N GLY A 136 18.25 2.56 -7.80
CA GLY A 136 18.46 2.08 -9.16
C GLY A 136 17.34 2.45 -10.12
N SER A 137 17.69 2.44 -11.41
CA SER A 137 16.76 2.55 -12.52
C SER A 137 16.01 1.23 -12.76
N PRO A 138 14.94 1.26 -13.56
CA PRO A 138 14.24 0.04 -14.00
C PRO A 138 15.14 -0.98 -14.71
N TRP A 139 16.32 -0.57 -15.19
CA TRP A 139 17.31 -1.49 -15.75
C TRP A 139 17.73 -2.58 -14.75
N ALA A 140 17.64 -2.30 -13.45
CA ALA A 140 17.94 -3.29 -12.43
C ALA A 140 17.03 -4.51 -12.51
N ASN A 141 15.73 -4.33 -12.79
CA ASN A 141 14.80 -5.43 -12.97
C ASN A 141 15.19 -6.31 -14.16
N TYR A 142 15.65 -5.72 -15.26
CA TYR A 142 16.16 -6.48 -16.40
C TYR A 142 17.39 -7.32 -16.03
N VAL A 143 18.35 -6.74 -15.32
CA VAL A 143 19.54 -7.46 -14.84
C VAL A 143 19.15 -8.64 -13.95
N TYR A 144 18.19 -8.44 -13.03
CA TYR A 144 17.69 -9.51 -12.17
C TYR A 144 17.02 -10.63 -12.98
N VAL A 145 16.13 -10.29 -13.92
CA VAL A 145 15.48 -11.27 -14.79
C VAL A 145 16.51 -12.08 -15.58
N LYS A 146 17.52 -11.43 -16.17
CA LYS A 146 18.56 -12.11 -16.95
C LYS A 146 19.39 -13.09 -16.11
N ALA A 147 19.76 -12.69 -14.89
CA ALA A 147 20.49 -13.57 -13.97
C ALA A 147 19.62 -14.76 -13.52
N LEU A 148 18.36 -14.50 -13.18
CA LEU A 148 17.42 -15.55 -12.73
C LEU A 148 17.09 -16.56 -13.84
N LEU A 149 17.00 -16.13 -15.10
CA LEU A 149 16.83 -17.04 -16.25
C LEU A 149 18.04 -17.96 -16.49
N ALA A 150 19.22 -17.56 -16.03
CA ALA A 150 20.42 -18.39 -16.11
C ALA A 150 20.53 -19.39 -14.93
N ASP A 151 19.76 -19.17 -13.86
CA ASP A 151 19.70 -20.04 -12.68
C ASP A 151 18.63 -21.13 -12.87
N PRO A 152 18.94 -22.43 -12.69
CA PRO A 152 17.98 -23.51 -12.93
C PRO A 152 16.70 -23.46 -12.08
N ASP A 153 16.76 -22.82 -10.90
CA ASP A 153 15.63 -22.73 -9.96
C ASP A 153 14.87 -21.40 -10.12
N HIS A 154 15.31 -20.53 -11.04
CA HIS A 154 14.79 -19.17 -11.23
C HIS A 154 14.75 -18.39 -9.91
N SER A 155 15.71 -18.65 -9.02
CA SER A 155 15.73 -18.04 -7.69
C SER A 155 17.15 -17.84 -7.17
N MET A 156 17.44 -16.64 -6.67
CA MET A 156 18.78 -16.28 -6.23
C MET A 156 18.75 -15.45 -4.94
N ALA A 157 19.72 -15.69 -4.06
CA ALA A 157 19.94 -14.83 -2.92
C ALA A 157 20.33 -13.41 -3.37
N VAL A 158 19.93 -12.41 -2.58
CA VAL A 158 20.25 -11.00 -2.85
C VAL A 158 20.93 -10.36 -1.63
N ILE A 159 21.89 -9.48 -1.90
CA ILE A 159 22.62 -8.67 -0.92
C ILE A 159 21.89 -7.32 -0.79
N PRO A 160 21.70 -6.77 0.42
CA PRO A 160 22.20 -7.27 1.73
C PRO A 160 21.52 -8.51 2.30
N SER A 161 20.29 -8.80 1.92
CA SER A 161 19.55 -9.98 2.39
C SER A 161 18.32 -10.24 1.54
N GLY A 162 17.80 -11.46 1.59
CA GLY A 162 16.57 -11.86 0.92
C GLY A 162 16.83 -12.77 -0.28
N GLN A 163 15.78 -12.98 -1.07
CA GLN A 163 15.82 -13.84 -2.24
C GLN A 163 14.91 -13.24 -3.31
N LEU A 164 15.37 -13.27 -4.56
CA LEU A 164 14.54 -12.97 -5.72
C LEU A 164 14.05 -14.26 -6.36
N ARG A 165 12.87 -14.18 -6.95
CA ARG A 165 12.25 -15.28 -7.69
C ARG A 165 11.60 -14.76 -8.96
N LEU A 166 11.80 -15.50 -10.04
CA LEU A 166 11.21 -15.25 -11.33
C LEU A 166 10.16 -16.33 -11.65
N GLU A 167 8.97 -15.88 -12.02
CA GLU A 167 7.90 -16.74 -12.54
C GLU A 167 7.68 -16.37 -14.02
N GLU A 168 7.70 -17.38 -14.90
CA GLU A 168 7.34 -17.21 -16.30
C GLU A 168 5.82 -17.29 -16.45
N LEU A 169 5.24 -16.31 -17.14
CA LEU A 169 3.82 -16.23 -17.45
C LEU A 169 3.59 -16.53 -18.93
N ASP A 170 2.32 -16.67 -19.32
CA ASP A 170 1.97 -16.83 -20.72
C ASP A 170 2.46 -15.63 -21.56
N GLY A 171 3.26 -15.93 -22.59
CA GLY A 171 3.73 -14.93 -23.55
C GLY A 171 2.59 -14.33 -24.36
N VAL A 172 2.82 -13.13 -24.89
CA VAL A 172 1.82 -12.37 -25.66
C VAL A 172 2.40 -11.92 -27.00
N ALA A 173 1.54 -11.77 -28.02
CA ALA A 173 1.88 -11.10 -29.26
C ALA A 173 1.08 -9.80 -29.36
N LEU A 174 1.76 -8.66 -29.47
CA LEU A 174 1.16 -7.34 -29.54
C LEU A 174 1.50 -6.67 -30.87
N VAL A 175 0.54 -5.95 -31.45
CA VAL A 175 0.72 -5.25 -32.73
C VAL A 175 1.19 -3.83 -32.46
N SER A 176 2.38 -3.49 -32.97
CA SER A 176 2.94 -2.13 -32.96
C SER A 176 3.15 -1.67 -34.41
N GLY A 177 2.43 -0.62 -34.82
CA GLY A 177 2.32 -0.24 -36.22
C GLY A 177 1.87 -1.40 -37.13
N ASP A 178 2.70 -1.76 -38.12
CA ASP A 178 2.44 -2.87 -39.05
C ASP A 178 3.13 -4.19 -38.63
N SER A 179 3.77 -4.22 -37.46
CA SER A 179 4.55 -5.37 -36.98
C SER A 179 3.91 -6.02 -35.77
N GLU A 180 3.98 -7.35 -35.71
CA GLU A 180 3.61 -8.13 -34.53
C GLU A 180 4.87 -8.43 -33.71
N ILE A 181 4.84 -8.09 -32.43
CA ILE A 181 5.95 -8.25 -31.50
C ILE A 181 5.55 -9.32 -30.49
N ALA A 182 6.27 -10.44 -30.51
CA ALA A 182 6.10 -11.51 -29.53
C ALA A 182 6.96 -11.23 -28.30
N LEU A 183 6.34 -11.28 -27.12
CA LEU A 183 6.93 -10.95 -25.83
C LEU A 183 6.82 -12.13 -24.87
N ASP A 184 7.89 -12.39 -24.14
CA ASP A 184 7.92 -13.28 -22.99
C ASP A 184 7.66 -12.46 -21.73
N ILE A 185 6.69 -12.88 -20.92
CA ILE A 185 6.21 -12.13 -19.77
C ILE A 185 6.66 -12.83 -18.50
N TYR A 186 7.21 -12.06 -17.57
CA TYR A 186 7.72 -12.56 -16.31
C TYR A 186 7.18 -11.76 -15.14
N LEU A 187 7.03 -12.44 -14.01
CA LEU A 187 6.72 -11.85 -12.72
C LEU A 187 7.96 -11.96 -11.82
N LEU A 188 8.53 -10.81 -11.48
CA LEU A 188 9.70 -10.71 -10.60
C LEU A 188 9.25 -10.36 -9.17
N SER A 189 9.65 -11.15 -8.19
CA SER A 189 9.24 -10.99 -6.79
C SER A 189 10.42 -11.04 -5.81
N GLY A 190 10.22 -10.50 -4.61
CA GLY A 190 11.17 -10.57 -3.49
C GLY A 190 12.03 -9.32 -3.25
N ILE A 191 11.99 -8.34 -4.17
CA ILE A 191 12.70 -7.06 -3.99
C ILE A 191 11.85 -6.05 -3.20
N ASP A 192 10.56 -5.98 -3.52
CA ASP A 192 9.58 -5.08 -2.93
C ASP A 192 8.34 -5.88 -2.52
N MET A 193 7.40 -5.23 -1.83
CA MET A 193 6.17 -5.86 -1.32
C MET A 193 5.25 -6.37 -2.45
N ALA A 194 5.25 -5.68 -3.60
CA ALA A 194 4.52 -6.10 -4.79
C ALA A 194 5.48 -6.56 -5.90
N PRO A 195 5.12 -7.59 -6.68
CA PRO A 195 5.94 -8.05 -7.79
C PRO A 195 5.89 -7.09 -9.00
N SER A 196 6.95 -7.10 -9.81
CA SER A 196 7.06 -6.36 -11.07
C SER A 196 6.74 -7.26 -12.27
N LEU A 197 5.99 -6.74 -13.24
CA LEU A 197 5.78 -7.39 -14.53
C LEU A 197 6.82 -6.90 -15.53
N ILE A 198 7.60 -7.84 -16.06
CA ILE A 198 8.70 -7.58 -16.99
C ILE A 198 8.43 -8.31 -18.30
N ALA A 199 8.53 -7.61 -19.42
CA ALA A 199 8.47 -8.19 -20.76
C ALA A 199 9.86 -8.17 -21.40
N LEU A 200 10.27 -9.31 -21.93
CA LEU A 200 11.42 -9.42 -22.83
C LEU A 200 10.93 -9.72 -24.24
N ASP A 201 11.64 -9.22 -25.26
CA ASP A 201 11.40 -9.68 -26.62
C ASP A 201 12.04 -11.05 -26.86
N LYS A 202 11.81 -11.64 -28.04
CA LYS A 202 12.37 -12.95 -28.41
C LYS A 202 13.89 -12.99 -28.57
N SER A 203 14.57 -11.84 -28.59
CA SER A 203 16.03 -11.77 -28.51
C SER A 203 16.54 -11.76 -27.05
N GLY A 204 15.63 -11.63 -26.07
CA GLY A 204 15.96 -11.47 -24.66
C GLY A 204 16.35 -10.04 -24.29
N ALA A 205 15.99 -9.04 -25.12
CA ALA A 205 16.14 -7.62 -24.84
C ALA A 205 15.04 -7.12 -23.89
N PHE A 206 15.33 -6.06 -23.12
CA PHE A 206 14.36 -5.46 -22.22
C PHE A 206 13.30 -4.73 -23.04
N PHE A 207 12.08 -5.25 -23.04
CA PHE A 207 11.00 -4.67 -23.82
C PHE A 207 10.13 -3.74 -22.98
N ALA A 208 9.69 -4.20 -21.81
CA ALA A 208 8.90 -3.36 -20.92
C ALA A 208 8.98 -3.74 -19.44
N ASP A 209 8.84 -2.73 -18.58
CA ASP A 209 8.44 -2.84 -17.16
C ASP A 209 7.11 -2.10 -17.03
N PHE A 210 6.05 -2.80 -16.66
CA PHE A 210 4.69 -2.29 -16.86
C PHE A 210 3.74 -2.65 -15.71
N SER A 211 2.76 -1.79 -15.51
CA SER A 211 1.71 -1.91 -14.50
C SER A 211 0.37 -1.46 -15.06
N GLU A 212 -0.67 -1.51 -14.23
CA GLU A 212 -2.01 -1.02 -14.54
C GLU A 212 -2.11 0.51 -14.73
N SER A 213 -1.08 1.26 -14.33
CA SER A 213 -1.08 2.73 -14.31
C SER A 213 0.08 3.39 -15.06
N SER A 214 1.11 2.64 -15.41
CA SER A 214 2.29 3.15 -16.12
C SER A 214 3.00 2.04 -16.89
N ALA A 215 3.78 2.42 -17.90
CA ALA A 215 4.71 1.51 -18.54
C ALA A 215 6.00 2.22 -18.93
N ILE A 216 7.10 1.51 -18.78
CA ILE A 216 8.39 1.79 -19.38
C ILE A 216 8.52 0.81 -20.52
N VAL A 217 8.65 1.31 -21.74
CA VAL A 217 8.63 0.49 -22.95
C VAL A 217 9.79 0.85 -23.86
N GLN A 218 10.31 -0.11 -24.61
CA GLN A 218 11.33 0.12 -25.62
C GLN A 218 10.93 1.29 -26.54
N THR A 219 11.85 2.24 -26.73
CA THR A 219 11.61 3.46 -27.50
C THR A 219 11.20 3.11 -28.94
N GLY A 220 10.13 3.76 -29.43
CA GLY A 220 9.52 3.46 -30.72
C GLY A 220 8.29 2.55 -30.64
N HIS A 221 7.99 1.99 -29.46
CA HIS A 221 6.83 1.15 -29.19
C HIS A 221 5.90 1.76 -28.12
N GLU A 222 5.87 3.09 -28.02
CA GLU A 222 4.99 3.81 -27.09
C GLU A 222 3.50 3.56 -27.36
N ASP A 223 3.14 3.11 -28.57
CA ASP A 223 1.79 2.69 -28.93
C ASP A 223 1.33 1.43 -28.20
N LEU A 224 2.26 0.63 -27.67
CA LEU A 224 1.97 -0.58 -26.89
C LEU A 224 1.70 -0.34 -25.41
N VAL A 225 1.85 0.88 -24.90
CA VAL A 225 1.63 1.18 -23.48
C VAL A 225 0.22 0.80 -23.03
N THR A 226 -0.80 1.19 -23.79
CA THR A 226 -2.20 0.87 -23.44
C THR A 226 -2.47 -0.65 -23.46
N PRO A 227 -2.10 -1.40 -24.52
CA PRO A 227 -2.16 -2.86 -24.51
C PRO A 227 -1.43 -3.52 -23.32
N LEU A 228 -0.22 -3.05 -22.98
CA LEU A 228 0.56 -3.57 -21.86
C LEU A 228 -0.12 -3.31 -20.51
N MET A 229 -0.66 -2.10 -20.31
CA MET A 229 -1.40 -1.77 -19.09
C MET A 229 -2.66 -2.63 -18.95
N GLU A 230 -3.35 -2.95 -20.05
CA GLU A 230 -4.51 -3.84 -20.04
C GLU A 230 -4.14 -5.29 -19.73
N LEU A 231 -3.01 -5.75 -20.28
CA LEU A 231 -2.44 -7.05 -19.92
C LEU A 231 -2.09 -7.09 -18.42
N ALA A 232 -1.45 -6.06 -17.88
CA ALA A 232 -1.13 -5.98 -16.46
C ALA A 232 -2.39 -6.06 -15.58
N ARG A 233 -3.47 -5.35 -15.94
CA ARG A 233 -4.76 -5.46 -15.23
C ARG A 233 -5.30 -6.88 -15.23
N THR A 234 -5.29 -7.53 -16.39
CA THR A 234 -5.76 -8.91 -16.55
C THR A 234 -4.96 -9.87 -15.66
N LEU A 235 -3.62 -9.79 -15.71
CA LEU A 235 -2.73 -10.62 -14.92
C LEU A 235 -2.88 -10.37 -13.42
N LYS A 236 -2.99 -9.11 -13.00
CA LYS A 236 -3.19 -8.76 -11.58
C LYS A 236 -4.53 -9.26 -11.04
N VAL A 237 -5.62 -9.14 -11.80
CA VAL A 237 -6.92 -9.69 -11.40
C VAL A 237 -6.83 -11.20 -11.25
N ALA A 238 -6.26 -11.91 -12.23
CA ALA A 238 -6.11 -13.36 -12.17
C ALA A 238 -5.28 -13.80 -10.95
N ARG A 239 -4.18 -13.08 -10.65
CA ARG A 239 -3.37 -13.31 -9.45
C ARG A 239 -4.17 -13.07 -8.17
N ALA A 240 -4.89 -11.96 -8.07
CA ALA A 240 -5.71 -11.64 -6.90
C ALA A 240 -6.80 -12.70 -6.66
N GLU A 241 -7.44 -13.20 -7.71
CA GLU A 241 -8.43 -14.27 -7.62
C GLU A 241 -7.83 -15.61 -7.18
N ASN A 242 -6.62 -15.94 -7.66
CA ASN A 242 -5.94 -17.15 -7.24
C ASN A 242 -5.48 -17.08 -5.77
N LEU A 243 -4.95 -15.93 -5.35
CA LEU A 243 -4.61 -15.69 -3.94
C LEU A 243 -5.86 -15.75 -3.05
N ALA A 244 -6.99 -15.20 -3.50
CA ALA A 244 -8.24 -15.29 -2.76
C ALA A 244 -8.68 -16.75 -2.53
N LYS A 245 -8.60 -17.61 -3.55
CA LYS A 245 -8.91 -19.05 -3.42
C LYS A 245 -8.00 -19.77 -2.42
N GLN A 246 -6.76 -19.31 -2.26
CA GLN A 246 -5.77 -19.96 -1.39
C GLN A 246 -5.82 -19.45 0.06
N LEU A 247 -6.09 -18.16 0.25
CA LEU A 247 -5.92 -17.48 1.55
C LEU A 247 -7.24 -17.25 2.28
N ARG A 248 -8.38 -17.40 1.60
CA ARG A 248 -9.71 -17.25 2.17
C ARG A 248 -10.23 -18.60 2.65
N HIS A 249 -10.24 -18.81 3.96
CA HIS A 249 -10.77 -20.03 4.56
C HIS A 249 -12.25 -19.86 4.89
N THR A 250 -13.09 -20.69 4.29
CA THR A 250 -14.53 -20.72 4.56
C THR A 250 -14.91 -22.03 5.25
N TYR A 251 -15.91 -21.97 6.12
CA TYR A 251 -16.40 -23.13 6.85
C TYR A 251 -17.88 -23.32 6.49
N GLY A 252 -18.23 -24.47 5.90
CA GLY A 252 -19.60 -24.76 5.42
C GLY A 252 -20.66 -24.87 6.54
N GLY A 253 -20.24 -24.78 7.80
CA GLY A 253 -21.08 -24.71 9.00
C GLY A 253 -20.53 -23.67 9.98
N ALA A 254 -20.95 -23.73 11.24
CA ALA A 254 -20.39 -22.86 12.28
C ALA A 254 -18.90 -23.18 12.54
N PHE A 255 -18.16 -22.20 13.06
CA PHE A 255 -16.86 -22.39 13.71
C PHE A 255 -16.80 -21.61 15.01
N ALA A 256 -15.89 -21.98 15.91
CA ALA A 256 -15.76 -21.32 17.20
C ALA A 256 -14.34 -20.86 17.49
N ILE A 257 -14.21 -19.81 18.30
CA ILE A 257 -12.96 -19.37 18.91
C ILE A 257 -13.14 -19.47 20.43
N ALA A 258 -12.49 -20.46 21.03
CA ALA A 258 -12.55 -20.74 22.45
C ALA A 258 -11.43 -20.03 23.22
N ASN A 259 -11.59 -19.89 24.55
CA ASN A 259 -10.57 -19.33 25.43
C ASN A 259 -10.09 -17.93 25.01
N VAL A 260 -11.02 -17.02 24.72
CA VAL A 260 -10.73 -15.62 24.34
C VAL A 260 -11.35 -14.64 25.32
N ARG A 261 -10.77 -13.45 25.41
CA ARG A 261 -11.35 -12.30 26.12
C ARG A 261 -11.81 -11.25 25.11
N ILE A 262 -13.08 -10.87 25.15
CA ILE A 262 -13.63 -9.87 24.23
C ILE A 262 -13.26 -8.47 24.74
N LEU A 263 -12.70 -7.64 23.86
CA LEU A 263 -12.52 -6.22 24.10
C LEU A 263 -13.83 -5.47 23.91
N THR A 264 -14.20 -4.66 24.90
CA THR A 264 -15.21 -3.60 24.75
C THR A 264 -14.48 -2.25 24.64
N PRO A 265 -14.28 -1.69 23.42
CA PRO A 265 -13.35 -0.57 23.21
C PRO A 265 -13.71 0.68 24.03
N SER A 266 -14.95 1.14 23.92
CA SER A 266 -15.44 2.34 24.62
C SER A 266 -15.46 2.22 26.15
N ALA A 267 -15.60 0.99 26.67
CA ALA A 267 -15.54 0.74 28.12
C ALA A 267 -14.11 0.55 28.63
N GLY A 268 -13.13 0.28 27.75
CA GLY A 268 -11.75 -0.02 28.13
C GLY A 268 -11.63 -1.28 28.97
N THR A 269 -12.45 -2.30 28.70
CA THR A 269 -12.50 -3.54 29.49
C THR A 269 -12.31 -4.80 28.63
N LEU A 270 -11.85 -5.86 29.28
CA LEU A 270 -11.87 -7.22 28.76
C LEU A 270 -12.88 -8.06 29.53
N SER A 271 -13.56 -8.96 28.85
CA SER A 271 -14.40 -9.97 29.49
C SER A 271 -13.57 -11.02 30.25
N GLU A 272 -14.24 -11.85 31.04
CA GLU A 272 -13.73 -13.18 31.42
C GLU A 272 -13.49 -14.05 30.16
N PRO A 273 -12.80 -15.20 30.26
CA PRO A 273 -12.66 -16.13 29.15
C PRO A 273 -14.01 -16.64 28.61
N LEU A 274 -14.18 -16.55 27.30
CA LEU A 274 -15.38 -16.90 26.55
C LEU A 274 -15.06 -17.79 25.35
N THR A 275 -16.11 -18.38 24.79
CA THR A 275 -16.14 -19.01 23.47
C THR A 275 -17.09 -18.21 22.57
N VAL A 276 -16.63 -17.84 21.38
CA VAL A 276 -17.41 -17.11 20.36
C VAL A 276 -17.69 -18.04 19.19
N ILE A 277 -18.97 -18.23 18.86
CA ILE A 277 -19.42 -19.10 17.77
C ILE A 277 -19.90 -18.22 16.63
N VAL A 278 -19.35 -18.46 15.45
CA VAL A 278 -19.67 -17.77 14.19
C VAL A 278 -20.36 -18.76 13.26
N HIS A 279 -21.45 -18.32 12.64
CA HIS A 279 -22.17 -19.10 11.64
C HIS A 279 -22.50 -18.20 10.46
N ASN A 280 -22.09 -18.63 9.27
CA ASN A 280 -22.09 -17.81 8.06
C ASN A 280 -21.27 -16.54 8.33
N SER A 281 -21.86 -15.37 8.16
CA SER A 281 -21.19 -14.09 8.37
C SER A 281 -21.42 -13.44 9.74
N GLN A 282 -22.11 -14.10 10.67
CA GLN A 282 -22.56 -13.48 11.92
C GLN A 282 -22.06 -14.20 13.17
N ILE A 283 -21.89 -13.41 14.23
CA ILE A 283 -21.67 -13.94 15.58
C ILE A 283 -23.00 -14.51 16.08
N GLU A 284 -23.12 -15.83 16.10
CA GLU A 284 -24.36 -16.52 16.49
C GLU A 284 -24.50 -16.60 18.01
N LYS A 285 -23.42 -16.91 18.72
CA LYS A 285 -23.46 -17.13 20.17
C LYS A 285 -22.15 -16.74 20.84
N ILE A 286 -22.25 -16.27 22.07
CA ILE A 286 -21.13 -16.02 22.98
C ILE A 286 -21.45 -16.73 24.30
N GLU A 287 -20.56 -17.60 24.76
CA GLU A 287 -20.76 -18.43 25.96
C GLU A 287 -19.50 -18.51 26.85
N SER A 288 -19.66 -18.92 28.10
CA SER A 288 -18.54 -19.03 29.04
C SER A 288 -17.56 -20.13 28.65
N TYR A 289 -16.26 -19.92 28.88
CA TYR A 289 -15.23 -20.94 28.73
C TYR A 289 -14.86 -21.59 30.08
N PRO A 290 -14.73 -22.93 30.17
CA PRO A 290 -14.98 -23.91 29.10
C PRO A 290 -16.47 -24.01 28.76
N SER A 291 -16.77 -24.21 27.49
CA SER A 291 -18.13 -24.49 27.01
C SER A 291 -18.61 -25.86 27.50
N GLY A 292 -19.92 -26.02 27.69
CA GLY A 292 -20.54 -27.32 28.03
C GLY A 292 -20.82 -28.15 26.78
N ASP A 293 -20.65 -29.48 26.89
CA ASP A 293 -20.64 -30.50 25.81
C ASP A 293 -19.59 -30.23 24.69
N ASP A 294 -19.05 -31.30 24.07
CA ASP A 294 -17.82 -31.25 23.26
C ASP A 294 -18.04 -30.53 21.91
N LEU A 295 -17.90 -29.19 21.90
CA LEU A 295 -18.02 -28.35 20.69
C LEU A 295 -17.16 -28.88 19.53
N THR A 296 -16.01 -29.48 19.84
CA THR A 296 -15.08 -30.01 18.85
C THR A 296 -15.68 -31.19 18.08
N GLU A 297 -16.70 -31.89 18.59
CA GLU A 297 -17.38 -32.93 17.82
C GLU A 297 -18.28 -32.37 16.71
N SER A 298 -18.63 -31.08 16.76
CA SER A 298 -19.66 -30.46 15.91
C SER A 298 -19.15 -29.41 14.92
N MET A 299 -18.00 -28.80 15.19
CA MET A 299 -17.43 -27.71 14.41
C MET A 299 -15.94 -27.54 14.65
N THR A 300 -15.27 -26.83 13.73
CA THR A 300 -13.89 -26.38 13.92
C THR A 300 -13.82 -25.41 15.09
N VAL A 301 -12.94 -25.70 16.06
CA VAL A 301 -12.69 -24.83 17.23
C VAL A 301 -11.24 -24.37 17.25
N PHE A 302 -11.04 -23.05 17.24
CA PHE A 302 -9.73 -22.42 17.40
C PHE A 302 -9.46 -22.10 18.88
N ASP A 303 -8.26 -22.42 19.36
CA ASP A 303 -7.82 -22.04 20.70
C ASP A 303 -7.23 -20.63 20.69
N GLY A 304 -7.94 -19.70 21.33
CA GLY A 304 -7.50 -18.34 21.56
C GLY A 304 -6.39 -18.20 22.60
N GLN A 305 -6.11 -19.25 23.38
CA GLN A 305 -5.02 -19.31 24.36
C GLN A 305 -5.04 -18.19 25.41
N GLY A 306 -6.23 -17.69 25.75
CA GLY A 306 -6.44 -16.58 26.66
C GLY A 306 -6.20 -15.21 26.03
N GLY A 307 -5.99 -15.14 24.71
CA GLY A 307 -5.79 -13.91 23.96
C GLY A 307 -7.02 -13.00 23.91
N THR A 308 -6.90 -11.90 23.16
CA THR A 308 -7.97 -10.90 23.03
C THR A 308 -8.65 -11.01 21.67
N LEU A 309 -9.98 -11.05 21.68
CA LEU A 309 -10.81 -10.83 20.50
C LEU A 309 -11.18 -9.35 20.44
N MET A 310 -10.73 -8.66 19.41
CA MET A 310 -10.94 -7.23 19.18
C MET A 310 -11.78 -7.03 17.91
N PRO A 311 -12.73 -6.08 17.85
CA PRO A 311 -13.42 -5.77 16.60
C PRO A 311 -12.42 -5.41 15.49
N GLY A 312 -12.77 -5.69 14.23
CA GLY A 312 -11.93 -5.34 13.09
C GLY A 312 -11.64 -3.85 13.03
N MET A 313 -10.41 -3.50 12.69
CA MET A 313 -9.98 -2.10 12.62
C MET A 313 -10.48 -1.42 11.35
N TYR A 314 -10.50 -0.09 11.39
CA TYR A 314 -10.86 0.79 10.29
C TYR A 314 -9.68 1.66 9.85
N ASP A 315 -9.56 1.86 8.53
CA ASP A 315 -8.83 2.99 7.96
C ASP A 315 -9.79 3.88 7.16
N VAL A 316 -10.10 5.06 7.68
CA VAL A 316 -11.02 6.00 7.03
C VAL A 316 -10.34 6.89 5.98
N HIS A 317 -9.04 6.70 5.73
CA HIS A 317 -8.31 7.40 4.67
C HIS A 317 -7.43 6.44 3.89
N SER A 318 -8.06 5.59 3.08
CA SER A 318 -7.36 4.63 2.23
C SER A 318 -7.44 5.02 0.74
N HIS A 319 -6.53 4.47 -0.05
CA HIS A 319 -6.60 4.46 -1.52
C HIS A 319 -6.54 3.01 -2.00
N ALA A 320 -7.72 2.48 -2.36
CA ALA A 320 -7.88 1.07 -2.63
C ALA A 320 -7.20 0.66 -3.95
N SER A 321 -6.58 -0.51 -3.92
CA SER A 321 -6.00 -1.22 -5.07
C SER A 321 -6.14 -2.73 -4.85
N LEU A 322 -5.93 -3.52 -5.91
CA LEU A 322 -5.95 -4.99 -5.80
C LEU A 322 -4.94 -5.51 -4.76
N ASP A 323 -3.75 -4.91 -4.73
CA ASP A 323 -2.67 -5.34 -3.83
C ASP A 323 -2.94 -4.90 -2.38
N SER A 324 -3.55 -3.72 -2.16
CA SER A 324 -3.82 -3.18 -0.83
C SER A 324 -4.71 -4.07 0.04
N GLY A 325 -5.62 -4.82 -0.57
CA GLY A 325 -6.63 -5.61 0.14
C GLY A 325 -6.02 -6.65 1.08
N LEU A 326 -5.01 -7.37 0.61
CA LEU A 326 -4.32 -8.39 1.42
C LEU A 326 -3.51 -7.77 2.56
N TYR A 327 -2.85 -6.63 2.33
CA TYR A 327 -2.12 -5.93 3.41
C TYR A 327 -3.04 -5.49 4.54
N TYR A 328 -4.19 -4.89 4.20
CA TYR A 328 -5.18 -4.47 5.19
C TYR A 328 -5.72 -5.66 5.99
N ILE A 329 -6.12 -6.74 5.32
CA ILE A 329 -6.65 -7.93 6.00
C ILE A 329 -5.59 -8.55 6.90
N ALA A 330 -4.34 -8.72 6.45
CA ALA A 330 -3.27 -9.26 7.29
C ALA A 330 -2.98 -8.38 8.52
N ALA A 331 -3.09 -7.06 8.38
CA ALA A 331 -2.96 -6.09 9.47
C ALA A 331 -4.20 -6.02 10.40
N GLY A 332 -5.27 -6.79 10.15
CA GLY A 332 -6.48 -6.78 10.99
C GLY A 332 -7.45 -5.63 10.71
N VAL A 333 -7.31 -4.98 9.56
CA VAL A 333 -8.23 -3.92 9.08
C VAL A 333 -9.29 -4.57 8.20
N THR A 334 -10.53 -4.59 8.67
CA THR A 334 -11.64 -5.27 7.96
C THR A 334 -12.53 -4.30 7.20
N SER A 335 -12.38 -2.99 7.42
CA SER A 335 -13.16 -1.94 6.75
C SER A 335 -12.29 -0.73 6.46
N THR A 336 -12.53 -0.07 5.32
CA THR A 336 -11.88 1.18 4.96
C THR A 336 -12.86 2.17 4.34
N ARG A 337 -12.50 3.45 4.35
CA ARG A 337 -13.09 4.46 3.46
C ARG A 337 -12.07 4.79 2.38
N ASP A 338 -12.44 4.57 1.12
CA ASP A 338 -11.63 5.00 -0.02
C ASP A 338 -11.86 6.50 -0.23
N MET A 339 -10.78 7.28 -0.24
CA MET A 339 -10.83 8.74 -0.29
C MET A 339 -10.73 9.31 -1.71
N GLY A 340 -11.06 8.50 -2.71
CA GLY A 340 -11.04 8.88 -4.11
C GLY A 340 -10.19 7.92 -4.92
N ASN A 341 -10.78 7.44 -6.00
CA ASN A 341 -10.19 6.47 -6.91
C ASN A 341 -10.69 6.70 -8.35
N ASP A 342 -10.15 5.94 -9.30
CA ASP A 342 -10.82 5.78 -10.59
C ASP A 342 -12.18 5.11 -10.35
N ASN A 343 -13.23 5.76 -10.84
CA ASN A 343 -14.60 5.41 -10.46
C ASN A 343 -15.05 4.05 -11.00
N ASP A 344 -14.62 3.69 -12.22
CA ASP A 344 -14.99 2.43 -12.85
C ASP A 344 -14.22 1.28 -12.20
N PHE A 345 -12.91 1.48 -11.98
CA PHE A 345 -12.07 0.54 -11.25
C PHE A 345 -12.60 0.27 -9.84
N LEU A 346 -12.93 1.31 -9.07
CA LEU A 346 -13.41 1.14 -7.69
C LEU A 346 -14.74 0.38 -7.64
N THR A 347 -15.65 0.69 -8.56
CA THR A 347 -16.94 0.00 -8.67
C THR A 347 -16.74 -1.49 -8.94
N ASP A 348 -15.84 -1.83 -9.87
CA ASP A 348 -15.49 -3.22 -10.19
C ASP A 348 -14.78 -3.94 -9.02
N LEU A 349 -13.83 -3.27 -8.36
CA LEU A 349 -13.14 -3.80 -7.19
C LEU A 349 -14.11 -4.12 -6.05
N MET A 350 -15.01 -3.19 -5.72
CA MET A 350 -16.04 -3.39 -4.70
C MET A 350 -16.94 -4.59 -5.02
N ALA A 351 -17.37 -4.74 -6.27
CA ALA A 351 -18.17 -5.89 -6.68
C ALA A 351 -17.43 -7.23 -6.52
N LYS A 352 -16.13 -7.27 -6.85
CA LYS A 352 -15.28 -8.46 -6.63
C LYS A 352 -15.07 -8.77 -5.14
N LEU A 353 -14.90 -7.75 -4.31
CA LEU A 353 -14.77 -7.88 -2.86
C LEU A 353 -16.06 -8.42 -2.22
N ASP A 354 -17.22 -7.93 -2.65
CA ASP A 354 -18.54 -8.39 -2.18
C ASP A 354 -18.83 -9.83 -2.62
N ALA A 355 -18.39 -10.21 -3.82
CA ALA A 355 -18.46 -11.59 -4.31
C ALA A 355 -17.43 -12.52 -3.63
N GLY A 356 -16.45 -11.96 -2.92
CA GLY A 356 -15.34 -12.69 -2.31
C GLY A 356 -14.42 -13.37 -3.33
N THR A 357 -14.38 -12.87 -4.57
CA THR A 357 -13.45 -13.33 -5.61
C THR A 357 -12.07 -12.70 -5.45
N VAL A 358 -11.98 -11.56 -4.76
CA VAL A 358 -10.72 -10.96 -4.30
C VAL A 358 -10.79 -10.69 -2.80
N VAL A 359 -9.63 -10.66 -2.14
CA VAL A 359 -9.54 -10.44 -0.68
C VAL A 359 -9.27 -8.97 -0.38
N GLY A 360 -10.01 -8.44 0.58
CA GLY A 360 -9.81 -7.08 1.07
C GLY A 360 -10.89 -6.62 2.05
N PRO A 361 -10.69 -5.44 2.64
CA PRO A 361 -11.64 -4.84 3.57
C PRO A 361 -12.94 -4.47 2.85
N ARG A 362 -14.00 -4.24 3.63
CA ARG A 362 -15.21 -3.57 3.14
C ARG A 362 -14.90 -2.12 2.85
N ILE A 363 -15.28 -1.62 1.68
CA ILE A 363 -14.98 -0.25 1.26
C ILE A 363 -16.22 0.63 1.34
N THR A 364 -16.10 1.78 2.01
CA THR A 364 -17.02 2.91 1.86
C THR A 364 -16.40 3.93 0.89
N PRO A 365 -16.99 4.20 -0.27
CA PRO A 365 -16.36 5.08 -1.25
C PRO A 365 -16.65 6.56 -0.98
N ALA A 366 -15.66 7.44 -1.21
CA ALA A 366 -15.84 8.89 -1.24
C ALA A 366 -15.62 9.43 -2.65
N GLY A 367 -16.53 10.29 -3.12
CA GLY A 367 -16.48 10.81 -4.48
C GLY A 367 -15.43 11.90 -4.63
N PHE A 368 -14.42 11.71 -5.46
CA PHE A 368 -13.34 12.67 -5.62
C PHE A 368 -13.70 13.77 -6.64
N ILE A 369 -13.68 15.03 -6.21
CA ILE A 369 -13.93 16.21 -7.05
C ILE A 369 -12.77 17.19 -6.92
N GLU A 370 -12.16 17.52 -8.07
CA GLU A 370 -11.02 18.43 -8.18
C GLU A 370 -11.30 19.57 -9.14
N GLY A 371 -10.70 20.74 -8.91
CA GLY A 371 -10.77 21.87 -9.84
C GLY A 371 -9.70 21.78 -10.94
N ARG A 372 -10.03 22.22 -12.17
CA ARG A 372 -9.07 22.26 -13.27
C ARG A 372 -7.97 23.31 -13.03
N SER A 373 -6.72 22.86 -12.99
CA SER A 373 -5.52 23.68 -12.93
C SER A 373 -4.30 22.90 -13.47
N PRO A 374 -3.13 23.54 -13.65
CA PRO A 374 -1.89 22.82 -13.96
C PRO A 374 -1.46 21.80 -12.89
N PHE A 375 -2.05 21.84 -11.69
CA PHE A 375 -1.72 20.97 -10.55
C PHE A 375 -2.81 19.93 -10.23
N SER A 376 -3.86 19.80 -11.06
CA SER A 376 -4.99 18.91 -10.77
C SER A 376 -4.54 17.46 -10.61
N ALA A 377 -4.98 16.83 -9.52
CA ALA A 377 -4.98 15.37 -9.42
C ALA A 377 -5.99 14.76 -10.39
N ARG A 378 -5.64 13.62 -11.03
CA ARG A 378 -6.42 12.98 -12.10
C ARG A 378 -6.92 11.60 -11.69
N VAL A 379 -7.76 11.55 -10.65
CA VAL A 379 -8.26 10.30 -10.07
C VAL A 379 -9.78 10.19 -10.20
N GLY A 380 -10.51 11.25 -9.83
CA GLY A 380 -11.97 11.34 -10.02
C GLY A 380 -12.38 12.39 -11.05
N ILE A 381 -13.42 13.18 -10.73
CA ILE A 381 -14.00 14.15 -11.65
C ILE A 381 -13.29 15.51 -11.52
N ILE A 382 -12.81 16.04 -12.64
CA ILE A 382 -12.18 17.37 -12.72
C ILE A 382 -13.18 18.39 -13.27
N ALA A 383 -13.59 19.34 -12.44
CA ALA A 383 -14.50 20.42 -12.79
C ALA A 383 -13.75 21.69 -13.22
N SER A 384 -14.18 22.27 -14.34
CA SER A 384 -13.65 23.53 -14.89
C SER A 384 -14.59 24.72 -14.62
N THR A 385 -15.82 24.44 -14.18
CA THR A 385 -16.84 25.44 -13.83
C THR A 385 -17.61 25.02 -12.58
N GLU A 386 -18.32 25.96 -11.95
CA GLU A 386 -19.22 25.66 -10.83
C GLU A 386 -20.29 24.63 -11.21
N GLN A 387 -20.90 24.78 -12.39
CA GLN A 387 -21.92 23.84 -12.85
C GLN A 387 -21.36 22.42 -13.03
N GLU A 388 -20.17 22.26 -13.60
CA GLU A 388 -19.51 20.94 -13.69
C GLU A 388 -19.23 20.35 -12.31
N ALA A 389 -18.88 21.18 -11.32
CA ALA A 389 -18.68 20.72 -9.95
C ALA A 389 -20.00 20.24 -9.31
N LEU A 390 -21.11 20.96 -9.53
CA LEU A 390 -22.44 20.53 -9.08
C LEU A 390 -22.92 19.27 -9.80
N ASP A 391 -22.65 19.13 -11.09
CA ASP A 391 -22.96 17.93 -11.88
C ASP A 391 -22.17 16.72 -11.36
N ALA A 392 -20.91 16.92 -10.94
CA ALA A 392 -20.11 15.89 -10.28
C ALA A 392 -20.74 15.43 -8.95
N VAL A 393 -21.24 16.37 -8.13
CA VAL A 393 -21.97 16.03 -6.88
C VAL A 393 -23.19 15.16 -7.20
N ASN A 394 -23.99 15.53 -8.20
CA ASN A 394 -25.15 14.73 -8.61
C ASN A 394 -24.73 13.34 -9.12
N TRP A 395 -23.65 13.25 -9.90
CA TRP A 395 -23.16 11.98 -10.43
C TRP A 395 -22.83 10.97 -9.32
N TYR A 396 -22.18 11.43 -8.25
CA TYR A 396 -21.85 10.63 -7.06
C TYR A 396 -23.11 10.30 -6.23
N ALA A 397 -24.03 11.25 -6.06
CA ALA A 397 -25.30 11.04 -5.36
C ALA A 397 -26.18 9.97 -6.03
N ASP A 398 -26.28 10.01 -7.37
CA ASP A 398 -27.02 9.02 -8.17
C ASP A 398 -26.47 7.61 -7.97
N ARG A 399 -25.17 7.49 -7.67
CA ARG A 399 -24.44 6.26 -7.41
C ARG A 399 -24.29 5.91 -5.93
N LYS A 400 -24.99 6.64 -5.04
CA LYS A 400 -25.08 6.36 -3.60
C LYS A 400 -23.75 6.45 -2.86
N TYR A 401 -22.84 7.30 -3.33
CA TYR A 401 -21.66 7.67 -2.56
C TYR A 401 -22.10 8.46 -1.32
N PRO A 402 -21.67 8.10 -0.10
CA PRO A 402 -22.03 8.81 1.12
C PRO A 402 -21.23 10.11 1.34
N PHE A 403 -20.17 10.33 0.55
CA PHE A 403 -19.29 11.48 0.68
C PHE A 403 -18.91 12.06 -0.67
N ILE A 404 -18.65 13.37 -0.69
CA ILE A 404 -17.79 14.00 -1.69
C ILE A 404 -16.51 14.51 -1.02
N LYS A 405 -15.35 14.22 -1.60
CA LYS A 405 -14.04 14.74 -1.23
C LYS A 405 -13.67 15.90 -2.15
N ILE A 406 -13.45 17.07 -1.57
CA ILE A 406 -12.93 18.26 -2.25
C ILE A 406 -11.40 18.25 -2.20
N TYR A 407 -10.75 18.61 -3.30
CA TYR A 407 -9.29 18.60 -3.42
C TYR A 407 -8.66 19.97 -3.70
N ASN A 408 -7.32 20.02 -3.67
CA ASN A 408 -6.52 21.25 -3.56
C ASN A 408 -6.76 22.31 -4.63
N SER A 409 -7.06 21.92 -5.88
CA SER A 409 -7.24 22.86 -6.99
C SER A 409 -8.67 23.35 -7.14
N MET A 410 -9.61 22.88 -6.31
CA MET A 410 -10.99 23.34 -6.32
C MET A 410 -11.07 24.86 -6.13
N ASN A 411 -11.95 25.53 -6.87
CA ASN A 411 -12.23 26.94 -6.61
C ASN A 411 -13.02 27.06 -5.30
N PRO A 412 -12.48 27.73 -4.25
CA PRO A 412 -13.15 27.83 -2.96
C PRO A 412 -14.55 28.45 -3.02
N ALA A 413 -14.82 29.30 -4.02
CA ALA A 413 -16.11 29.97 -4.18
C ALA A 413 -17.26 29.03 -4.58
N TRP A 414 -16.95 27.85 -5.15
CA TRP A 414 -17.98 26.87 -5.57
C TRP A 414 -18.39 25.96 -4.42
N VAL A 415 -17.53 25.80 -3.40
CA VAL A 415 -17.73 24.85 -2.30
C VAL A 415 -19.05 25.05 -1.54
N PRO A 416 -19.52 26.28 -1.22
CA PRO A 416 -20.80 26.44 -0.53
C PRO A 416 -22.01 25.87 -1.29
N ALA A 417 -22.03 26.04 -2.62
CA ALA A 417 -23.10 25.50 -3.46
C ALA A 417 -23.00 23.96 -3.56
N MET A 418 -21.77 23.44 -3.69
CA MET A 418 -21.52 22.00 -3.68
C MET A 418 -21.95 21.34 -2.37
N ALA A 419 -21.63 21.96 -1.23
CA ALA A 419 -21.99 21.45 0.09
C ALA A 419 -23.50 21.46 0.32
N THR A 420 -24.16 22.56 -0.03
CA THR A 420 -25.63 22.65 0.02
C THR A 420 -26.29 21.54 -0.80
N LEU A 421 -25.78 21.27 -2.01
CA LEU A 421 -26.29 20.21 -2.86
C LEU A 421 -26.00 18.80 -2.29
N ALA A 422 -24.79 18.58 -1.80
CA ALA A 422 -24.38 17.30 -1.20
C ALA A 422 -25.23 16.95 0.03
N HIS A 423 -25.41 17.90 0.95
CA HIS A 423 -26.28 17.73 2.12
C HIS A 423 -27.74 17.50 1.72
N GLY A 424 -28.22 18.14 0.64
CA GLY A 424 -29.55 17.88 0.07
C GLY A 424 -29.77 16.44 -0.40
N HIS A 425 -28.69 15.74 -0.78
CA HIS A 425 -28.68 14.31 -1.10
C HIS A 425 -28.34 13.40 0.08
N GLY A 426 -28.13 13.97 1.28
CA GLY A 426 -27.70 13.24 2.47
C GLY A 426 -26.23 12.81 2.47
N MET A 427 -25.42 13.36 1.55
CA MET A 427 -23.98 13.14 1.51
C MET A 427 -23.26 14.11 2.44
N ARG A 428 -22.06 13.73 2.91
CA ARG A 428 -21.16 14.60 3.65
C ARG A 428 -20.08 15.20 2.75
N VAL A 429 -19.61 16.39 3.08
CA VAL A 429 -18.48 17.06 2.42
C VAL A 429 -17.23 16.93 3.26
N ILE A 430 -16.21 16.33 2.69
CA ILE A 430 -14.93 16.09 3.34
C ILE A 430 -13.79 16.55 2.44
N GLY A 431 -12.56 16.56 2.95
CA GLY A 431 -11.38 16.63 2.10
C GLY A 431 -10.36 17.70 2.50
N HIS A 432 -9.58 18.07 1.50
CA HIS A 432 -8.49 19.02 1.65
C HIS A 432 -9.03 20.43 1.78
N VAL A 433 -8.23 21.35 2.31
CA VAL A 433 -8.51 22.77 2.20
C VAL A 433 -7.98 23.25 0.85
N PRO A 434 -8.83 23.77 -0.06
CA PRO A 434 -8.36 24.25 -1.36
C PRO A 434 -7.33 25.37 -1.24
N ALA A 435 -6.51 25.57 -2.27
CA ALA A 435 -5.51 26.63 -2.26
C ALA A 435 -6.12 28.02 -2.14
N PHE A 436 -5.37 28.95 -1.53
CA PHE A 436 -5.75 30.35 -1.32
C PHE A 436 -7.00 30.54 -0.44
N THR A 437 -7.34 29.55 0.39
CA THR A 437 -8.32 29.65 1.48
C THR A 437 -7.79 28.96 2.73
N ASN A 438 -8.64 28.80 3.77
CA ASN A 438 -8.27 28.18 5.04
C ASN A 438 -9.42 27.29 5.58
N ALA A 439 -9.11 26.52 6.63
CA ALA A 439 -10.06 25.63 7.29
C ALA A 439 -11.32 26.35 7.78
N ASP A 440 -11.19 27.55 8.38
CA ASP A 440 -12.34 28.31 8.90
C ASP A 440 -13.37 28.61 7.80
N ASN A 441 -12.91 28.98 6.61
CA ASN A 441 -13.78 29.25 5.47
C ASN A 441 -14.45 27.97 4.97
N MET A 442 -13.76 26.83 4.96
CA MET A 442 -14.32 25.55 4.51
C MET A 442 -15.32 24.97 5.52
N ILE A 443 -15.07 25.13 6.83
CA ILE A 443 -16.04 24.81 7.88
C ILE A 443 -17.32 25.65 7.67
N LYS A 444 -17.20 26.95 7.45
CA LYS A 444 -18.34 27.84 7.16
C LYS A 444 -19.04 27.51 5.83
N ALA A 445 -18.31 26.97 4.87
CA ALA A 445 -18.86 26.54 3.58
C ALA A 445 -19.63 25.22 3.66
N GLY A 446 -19.55 24.48 4.78
CA GLY A 446 -20.31 23.26 5.00
C GLY A 446 -19.49 21.97 4.99
N TYR A 447 -18.20 22.02 5.33
CA TYR A 447 -17.42 20.79 5.57
C TYR A 447 -17.93 20.06 6.81
N ASP A 448 -18.07 18.74 6.70
CA ASP A 448 -18.35 17.81 7.79
C ASP A 448 -17.06 17.22 8.38
N GLU A 449 -15.98 17.23 7.60
CA GLU A 449 -14.67 16.68 8.00
C GLU A 449 -13.54 17.39 7.26
N ILE A 450 -12.44 17.66 7.97
CA ILE A 450 -11.18 18.09 7.35
C ILE A 450 -10.26 16.87 7.27
N THR A 451 -9.64 16.66 6.12
CA THR A 451 -8.71 15.54 5.95
C THR A 451 -7.26 16.00 5.98
N HIS A 452 -6.43 15.23 6.64
CA HIS A 452 -5.04 15.53 7.00
C HIS A 452 -4.87 16.72 7.96
N ILE A 453 -4.17 16.49 9.07
CA ILE A 453 -3.94 17.54 10.08
C ILE A 453 -3.05 18.68 9.58
N ASN A 454 -2.20 18.45 8.57
CA ASN A 454 -1.49 19.56 7.93
C ASN A 454 -2.46 20.51 7.21
N GLN A 455 -3.54 20.03 6.57
CA GLN A 455 -4.50 20.92 5.90
C GLN A 455 -5.18 21.87 6.89
N LEU A 456 -5.45 21.40 8.12
CA LEU A 456 -5.90 22.24 9.21
C LEU A 456 -4.81 23.24 9.64
N MET A 457 -3.61 22.73 9.95
CA MET A 457 -2.52 23.53 10.51
C MET A 457 -1.97 24.58 9.54
N LEU A 458 -1.95 24.31 8.23
CA LEU A 458 -1.42 25.24 7.23
C LEU A 458 -2.17 26.58 7.21
N GLY A 459 -3.46 26.59 7.58
CA GLY A 459 -4.22 27.83 7.76
C GLY A 459 -3.67 28.75 8.86
N TRP A 460 -2.84 28.22 9.76
CA TRP A 460 -2.14 28.96 10.82
C TRP A 460 -0.65 29.20 10.51
N LEU A 461 -0.10 28.53 9.50
CA LEU A 461 1.35 28.52 9.21
C LEU A 461 1.73 29.27 7.93
N LEU A 462 0.81 29.38 6.98
CA LEU A 462 1.07 29.98 5.67
C LEU A 462 0.43 31.37 5.55
N ALA A 463 1.06 32.21 4.73
CA ALA A 463 0.46 33.45 4.27
C ALA A 463 -0.62 33.18 3.20
N PRO A 464 -1.63 34.06 3.05
CA PRO A 464 -2.75 33.82 2.14
C PRO A 464 -2.39 33.62 0.65
N ASP A 465 -1.24 34.12 0.21
CA ASP A 465 -0.74 34.04 -1.16
C ASP A 465 0.17 32.82 -1.44
N GLU A 466 0.47 32.02 -0.40
CA GLU A 466 1.28 30.81 -0.54
C GLU A 466 0.46 29.63 -1.09
N ASP A 467 0.95 29.03 -2.17
CA ASP A 467 0.21 28.03 -2.94
C ASP A 467 0.39 26.60 -2.40
N THR A 468 -0.66 26.07 -1.77
CA THR A 468 -0.71 24.71 -1.22
C THR A 468 -0.87 23.60 -2.27
N ARG A 469 -0.91 23.91 -3.57
CA ARG A 469 -0.82 22.90 -4.63
C ARG A 469 0.62 22.42 -4.87
N THR A 470 1.60 23.13 -4.34
CA THR A 470 3.03 22.83 -4.45
C THR A 470 3.53 21.93 -3.30
N PRO A 471 4.79 21.42 -3.32
CA PRO A 471 5.38 20.71 -2.17
C PRO A 471 5.32 21.47 -0.84
N LEU A 472 5.09 22.79 -0.87
CA LEU A 472 4.94 23.64 0.32
C LEU A 472 3.90 23.12 1.31
N ARG A 473 2.83 22.46 0.83
CA ARG A 473 1.81 21.84 1.71
C ARG A 473 2.36 20.77 2.66
N LEU A 474 3.55 20.25 2.37
CA LEU A 474 4.26 19.27 3.20
C LEU A 474 5.43 19.95 3.92
N THR A 475 6.28 20.67 3.19
CA THR A 475 7.50 21.29 3.77
C THR A 475 7.20 22.45 4.71
N GLY A 476 6.08 23.15 4.52
CA GLY A 476 5.61 24.23 5.39
C GLY A 476 5.39 23.82 6.84
N MET A 477 5.22 22.51 7.11
CA MET A 477 5.02 21.98 8.46
C MET A 477 6.22 22.20 9.40
N ALA A 478 7.43 22.42 8.88
CA ALA A 478 8.59 22.84 9.69
C ALA A 478 8.32 24.16 10.45
N ARG A 479 7.46 25.04 9.91
CA ARG A 479 7.06 26.29 10.58
C ARG A 479 6.25 26.05 11.86
N GLY A 480 5.66 24.85 11.99
CA GLY A 480 4.93 24.40 13.18
C GLY A 480 5.76 24.46 14.47
N ALA A 481 7.09 24.41 14.37
CA ALA A 481 7.99 24.60 15.51
C ALA A 481 7.71 25.89 16.31
N LYS A 482 7.24 26.94 15.63
CA LYS A 482 6.95 28.27 16.22
C LYS A 482 5.47 28.53 16.48
N LEU A 483 4.59 27.57 16.20
CA LEU A 483 3.14 27.75 16.35
C LEU A 483 2.74 27.80 17.83
N ASP A 484 1.97 28.83 18.19
CA ASP A 484 1.30 28.94 19.48
C ASP A 484 -0.14 28.41 19.39
N LEU A 485 -0.38 27.28 20.06
CA LEU A 485 -1.70 26.64 20.11
C LEU A 485 -2.71 27.38 20.99
N ASN A 486 -2.28 28.37 21.77
CA ASN A 486 -3.16 29.24 22.56
C ASN A 486 -3.53 30.54 21.83
N SER A 487 -3.13 30.68 20.57
CA SER A 487 -3.46 31.86 19.78
C SER A 487 -4.96 31.95 19.50
N GLU A 488 -5.47 33.18 19.33
CA GLU A 488 -6.88 33.43 19.01
C GLU A 488 -7.34 32.71 17.73
N GLN A 489 -6.43 32.60 16.74
CA GLN A 489 -6.69 31.92 15.48
C GLN A 489 -7.00 30.43 15.70
N VAL A 490 -6.16 29.73 16.48
CA VAL A 490 -6.36 28.30 16.79
C VAL A 490 -7.66 28.09 17.56
N HIS A 491 -7.93 28.92 18.57
CA HIS A 491 -9.17 28.84 19.35
C HIS A 491 -10.43 29.08 18.50
N THR A 492 -10.35 30.00 17.52
CA THR A 492 -11.44 30.28 16.59
C THR A 492 -11.73 29.07 15.70
N THR A 493 -10.70 28.47 15.10
CA THR A 493 -10.86 27.27 14.27
C THR A 493 -11.48 26.12 15.07
N ILE A 494 -10.98 25.83 16.27
CA ILE A 494 -11.52 24.75 17.13
C ILE A 494 -12.97 25.02 17.53
N SER A 495 -13.30 26.27 17.85
CA SER A 495 -14.68 26.66 18.17
C SER A 495 -15.60 26.46 16.97
N LEU A 496 -15.16 26.82 15.77
CA LEU A 496 -15.90 26.58 14.53
C LEU A 496 -16.10 25.09 14.28
N MET A 497 -15.06 24.25 14.43
CA MET A 497 -15.19 22.80 14.28
C MET A 497 -16.22 22.24 15.25
N LYS A 498 -16.17 22.65 16.53
CA LYS A 498 -17.13 22.19 17.54
C LYS A 498 -18.55 22.64 17.24
N THR A 499 -18.76 23.92 16.92
CA THR A 499 -20.10 24.46 16.63
C THR A 499 -20.73 23.83 15.40
N ASN A 500 -19.93 23.49 14.39
CA ASN A 500 -20.41 22.88 13.14
C ASN A 500 -20.26 21.35 13.12
N ASN A 501 -19.85 20.73 14.23
CA ASN A 501 -19.67 19.28 14.35
C ASN A 501 -18.70 18.68 13.29
N VAL A 502 -17.63 19.40 12.98
CA VAL A 502 -16.63 18.99 11.98
C VAL A 502 -15.61 18.05 12.61
N GLY A 503 -15.44 16.88 12.01
CA GLY A 503 -14.42 15.90 12.39
C GLY A 503 -13.08 16.13 11.70
N ILE A 504 -12.11 15.28 12.04
CA ILE A 504 -10.81 15.23 11.38
C ILE A 504 -10.33 13.80 11.19
N ASP A 505 -9.85 13.46 9.99
CA ASP A 505 -8.89 12.37 9.80
C ASP A 505 -7.46 12.96 9.78
N PRO A 506 -6.60 12.66 10.76
CA PRO A 506 -5.32 13.38 10.87
C PRO A 506 -4.24 12.92 9.89
N THR A 507 -4.18 11.62 9.57
CA THR A 507 -3.07 11.03 8.78
C THR A 507 -1.71 11.40 9.37
N ALA A 508 -1.58 11.35 10.69
CA ALA A 508 -0.38 11.78 11.39
C ALA A 508 0.86 10.94 11.03
N VAL A 509 0.65 9.67 10.66
CA VAL A 509 1.69 8.72 10.23
C VAL A 509 2.43 9.17 8.98
N ILE A 510 1.75 9.73 7.98
CA ILE A 510 2.43 10.26 6.79
C ILE A 510 3.25 11.50 7.13
N LEU A 511 2.78 12.35 8.05
CA LEU A 511 3.55 13.50 8.51
C LEU A 511 4.77 13.06 9.34
N GLU A 512 4.64 12.04 10.19
CA GLU A 512 5.78 11.45 10.90
C GLU A 512 6.84 10.99 9.90
N ARG A 513 6.41 10.23 8.89
CA ARG A 513 7.29 9.69 7.85
C ARG A 513 7.98 10.81 7.08
N LEU A 514 7.23 11.79 6.60
CA LEU A 514 7.78 12.91 5.83
C LEU A 514 8.77 13.74 6.67
N MET A 515 8.40 14.09 7.90
CA MET A 515 9.16 15.04 8.72
C MET A 515 10.36 14.39 9.43
N LEU A 516 10.29 13.09 9.75
CA LEU A 516 11.27 12.42 10.63
C LEU A 516 12.17 11.37 9.94
N SER A 517 11.96 11.02 8.67
CA SER A 517 12.83 10.04 8.00
C SER A 517 14.21 10.64 7.68
N ARG A 518 15.27 9.89 7.96
CA ARG A 518 16.66 10.29 7.72
C ARG A 518 17.40 9.17 7.00
N ALA A 519 18.19 9.55 6.01
CA ALA A 519 19.14 8.66 5.32
C ALA A 519 19.91 7.78 6.33
N GLY A 520 19.93 6.47 6.08
CA GLY A 520 20.68 5.51 6.89
C GLY A 520 19.98 5.05 8.18
N ALA A 521 18.84 5.65 8.54
CA ALA A 521 18.12 5.34 9.77
C ALA A 521 16.75 4.73 9.48
N THR A 522 16.36 3.73 10.27
CA THR A 522 14.98 3.22 10.28
C THR A 522 14.04 4.32 10.79
N PRO A 523 13.02 4.74 10.02
CA PRO A 523 12.09 5.78 10.46
C PRO A 523 11.33 5.36 11.73
N PRO A 524 11.00 6.31 12.65
CA PRO A 524 10.31 5.98 13.90
C PRO A 524 8.96 5.29 13.75
N GLY A 525 8.27 5.47 12.62
CA GLY A 525 6.99 4.83 12.32
C GLY A 525 7.10 3.40 11.83
N ASP A 526 8.28 3.01 11.33
CA ASP A 526 8.48 1.74 10.62
C ASP A 526 9.25 0.71 11.49
N VAL A 527 9.77 1.11 12.65
CA VAL A 527 10.64 0.29 13.52
C VAL A 527 10.09 -1.07 13.91
N ASP A 528 8.76 -1.20 13.98
CA ASP A 528 8.11 -2.43 14.45
C ASP A 528 7.79 -3.43 13.32
N TYR A 529 8.00 -3.05 12.05
CA TYR A 529 7.67 -3.92 10.91
C TYR A 529 8.71 -3.97 9.81
N LEU A 530 9.65 -3.02 9.74
CA LEU A 530 10.51 -2.88 8.57
C LEU A 530 11.41 -4.08 8.31
N ASP A 531 11.94 -4.74 9.35
CA ASP A 531 12.82 -5.91 9.25
C ASP A 531 12.11 -7.19 8.74
N HIS A 532 10.78 -7.17 8.71
CA HIS A 532 9.94 -8.19 8.09
C HIS A 532 9.72 -7.98 6.59
N MET A 533 9.96 -6.76 6.07
CA MET A 533 9.69 -6.40 4.68
C MET A 533 10.81 -6.87 3.73
N PRO A 534 10.53 -7.01 2.42
CA PRO A 534 11.55 -7.19 1.39
C PRO A 534 12.64 -6.12 1.42
N ILE A 535 13.87 -6.50 1.06
CA ILE A 535 15.05 -5.65 1.27
C ILE A 535 15.00 -4.33 0.50
N GLY A 536 14.44 -4.31 -0.71
CA GLY A 536 14.26 -3.09 -1.50
C GLY A 536 13.35 -2.11 -0.79
N TYR A 537 12.25 -2.59 -0.21
CA TYR A 537 11.37 -1.77 0.63
C TYR A 537 12.09 -1.25 1.89
N GLN A 538 12.88 -2.09 2.56
CA GLN A 538 13.66 -1.66 3.73
C GLN A 538 14.61 -0.52 3.40
N ARG A 539 15.37 -0.66 2.30
CA ARG A 539 16.33 0.36 1.87
C ARG A 539 15.61 1.64 1.41
N TYR A 540 14.51 1.51 0.65
CA TYR A 540 13.63 2.63 0.24
C TYR A 540 13.19 3.48 1.44
N ARG A 541 12.84 2.85 2.56
CA ARG A 541 12.36 3.53 3.78
C ARG A 541 13.47 4.26 4.55
N LYS A 542 14.74 3.90 4.36
CA LYS A 542 15.90 4.53 5.03
C LYS A 542 16.46 5.71 4.24
N ARG A 543 15.61 6.48 3.57
CA ARG A 543 15.97 7.68 2.80
C ARG A 543 15.41 8.94 3.46
N THR A 544 15.94 10.10 3.07
CA THR A 544 15.40 11.39 3.50
C THR A 544 14.30 11.85 2.53
N PHE A 545 13.11 12.19 3.04
CA PHE A 545 11.96 12.63 2.21
C PHE A 545 11.78 14.16 2.13
N VAL A 546 12.52 14.92 2.92
CA VAL A 546 12.51 16.40 2.93
C VAL A 546 13.92 16.94 2.71
N THR A 547 14.03 18.15 2.18
CA THR A 547 15.32 18.83 2.10
C THR A 547 15.80 19.24 3.50
N LEU A 548 17.01 18.82 3.85
CA LEU A 548 17.68 19.16 5.12
C LEU A 548 18.92 20.00 4.81
N GLU A 549 18.74 21.32 4.73
CA GLU A 549 19.84 22.25 4.40
C GLU A 549 20.89 22.31 5.52
N ASP A 550 20.43 22.28 6.78
CA ASP A 550 21.28 22.31 7.96
C ASP A 550 20.60 21.65 9.18
N ALA A 551 21.31 21.61 10.31
CA ALA A 551 20.78 21.08 11.56
C ALA A 551 19.61 21.88 12.16
N ALA A 552 19.42 23.15 11.77
CA ALA A 552 18.30 23.95 12.23
C ALA A 552 17.01 23.58 11.47
N ALA A 553 17.11 23.33 10.17
CA ALA A 553 16.01 22.79 9.36
C ALA A 553 15.55 21.42 9.88
N ASP A 554 16.50 20.52 10.20
CA ASP A 554 16.22 19.23 10.81
C ASP A 554 15.44 19.37 12.14
N ARG A 555 15.93 20.21 13.05
CA ARG A 555 15.22 20.50 14.33
C ARG A 555 13.82 21.06 14.10
N ALA A 556 13.64 21.95 13.12
CA ALA A 556 12.33 22.53 12.84
C ALA A 556 11.30 21.49 12.40
N TYR A 557 11.70 20.46 11.64
CA TYR A 557 10.82 19.33 11.33
C TYR A 557 10.51 18.48 12.56
N VAL A 558 11.48 18.19 13.42
CA VAL A 558 11.24 17.45 14.67
C VAL A 558 10.26 18.20 15.58
N GLU A 559 10.50 19.48 15.84
CA GLU A 559 9.65 20.34 16.66
C GLU A 559 8.28 20.59 16.02
N GLY A 560 8.23 20.71 14.69
CA GLY A 560 6.98 20.80 13.94
C GLY A 560 6.10 19.56 14.12
N PHE A 561 6.68 18.35 14.07
CA PHE A 561 5.94 17.12 14.30
C PHE A 561 5.48 16.97 15.76
N GLN A 562 6.30 17.40 16.73
CA GLN A 562 5.85 17.49 18.12
C GLN A 562 4.64 18.42 18.28
N LYS A 563 4.61 19.54 17.52
CA LYS A 563 3.46 20.42 17.47
C LYS A 563 2.23 19.73 16.86
N THR A 564 2.40 18.91 15.82
CA THR A 564 1.31 18.08 15.26
C THR A 564 0.70 17.17 16.32
N LEU A 565 1.52 16.48 17.13
CA LEU A 565 1.02 15.67 18.25
C LEU A 565 0.28 16.51 19.31
N ALA A 566 0.80 17.69 19.63
CA ALA A 566 0.13 18.61 20.56
C ALA A 566 -1.23 19.10 20.00
N THR A 567 -1.31 19.37 18.70
CA THR A 567 -2.58 19.73 18.02
C THR A 567 -3.57 18.57 18.08
N LEU A 568 -3.15 17.32 17.83
CA LEU A 568 -4.00 16.14 17.98
C LEU A 568 -4.63 16.05 19.37
N LYS A 569 -3.81 16.21 20.41
CA LYS A 569 -4.28 16.18 21.80
C LYS A 569 -5.26 17.29 22.09
N LEU A 570 -4.99 18.51 21.61
CA LEU A 570 -5.87 19.66 21.77
C LEU A 570 -7.24 19.43 21.10
N LEU A 571 -7.26 18.86 19.90
CA LEU A 571 -8.50 18.53 19.20
C LEU A 571 -9.32 17.50 19.98
N TYR A 572 -8.69 16.42 20.44
CA TYR A 572 -9.33 15.41 21.29
C TYR A 572 -9.89 16.02 22.58
N ASP A 573 -9.08 16.80 23.32
CA ASP A 573 -9.50 17.44 24.58
C ASP A 573 -10.65 18.45 24.39
N SER A 574 -10.76 19.01 23.18
CA SER A 574 -11.84 19.94 22.82
C SER A 574 -13.14 19.23 22.45
N GLY A 575 -13.13 17.89 22.36
CA GLY A 575 -14.26 17.06 21.95
C GLY A 575 -14.46 16.98 20.44
N ILE A 576 -13.43 17.29 19.65
CA ILE A 576 -13.47 17.12 18.19
C ILE A 576 -13.34 15.63 17.86
N ARG A 577 -14.18 15.13 16.94
CA ARG A 577 -14.10 13.73 16.49
C ARG A 577 -12.82 13.51 15.70
N ILE A 578 -11.99 12.60 16.19
CA ILE A 578 -10.80 12.09 15.49
C ILE A 578 -11.14 10.74 14.86
N LEU A 579 -10.76 10.55 13.60
CA LEU A 579 -10.96 9.30 12.85
C LEU A 579 -9.61 8.71 12.41
N PRO A 580 -9.45 7.38 12.41
CA PRO A 580 -8.19 6.72 12.06
C PRO A 580 -8.01 6.69 10.54
N GLY A 581 -7.24 7.62 9.98
CA GLY A 581 -6.92 7.66 8.56
C GLY A 581 -5.42 7.64 8.34
N THR A 582 -4.92 6.94 7.32
CA THR A 582 -3.47 6.83 7.10
C THR A 582 -2.95 7.49 5.82
N ASP A 583 -3.76 7.59 4.76
CA ASP A 583 -3.32 7.97 3.41
C ASP A 583 -2.20 7.03 2.88
N ASP A 584 -2.29 5.74 3.21
CA ASP A 584 -1.36 4.68 2.82
C ASP A 584 -2.14 3.42 2.36
N GLY A 585 -1.43 2.35 1.95
CA GLY A 585 -2.02 1.15 1.34
C GLY A 585 -1.66 -0.17 2.05
N THR A 586 -0.99 -0.12 3.20
CA THR A 586 -0.35 -1.31 3.80
C THR A 586 -1.01 -1.83 5.08
N GLY A 587 -1.94 -1.11 5.68
CA GLY A 587 -2.56 -1.48 6.96
C GLY A 587 -1.64 -1.37 8.19
N PHE A 588 -0.32 -1.60 8.06
CA PHE A 588 0.67 -1.39 9.14
C PHE A 588 0.68 0.06 9.65
N THR A 589 0.44 1.01 8.74
CA THR A 589 0.31 2.42 9.08
C THR A 589 -0.90 2.71 9.96
N VAL A 590 -1.95 1.88 9.95
CA VAL A 590 -3.12 2.04 10.84
C VAL A 590 -2.70 1.79 12.28
N HIS A 591 -1.90 0.75 12.53
CA HIS A 591 -1.36 0.50 13.86
C HIS A 591 -0.51 1.68 14.34
N ARG A 592 0.31 2.25 13.45
CA ARG A 592 1.14 3.40 13.79
C ARG A 592 0.31 4.68 14.02
N GLU A 593 -0.72 4.92 13.22
CA GLU A 593 -1.62 6.07 13.39
C GLU A 593 -2.27 6.03 14.79
N LEU A 594 -2.76 4.87 15.22
CA LEU A 594 -3.30 4.66 16.57
C LEU A 594 -2.24 4.85 17.67
N GLU A 595 -1.01 4.38 17.46
CA GLU A 595 0.09 4.66 18.38
C GLU A 595 0.40 6.16 18.49
N LEU A 596 0.30 6.91 17.39
CA LEU A 596 0.52 8.35 17.40
C LEU A 596 -0.57 9.09 18.18
N TYR A 597 -1.81 8.60 18.16
CA TYR A 597 -2.88 9.12 19.02
C TYR A 597 -2.57 8.91 20.51
N ASN A 598 -2.12 7.71 20.88
CA ASN A 598 -1.67 7.44 22.25
C ASN A 598 -0.44 8.28 22.62
N LYS A 599 0.52 8.42 21.70
CA LYS A 599 1.73 9.24 21.88
C LYS A 599 1.41 10.73 22.03
N ALA A 600 0.34 11.22 21.40
CA ALA A 600 -0.21 12.56 21.64
C ALA A 600 -0.85 12.71 23.04
N GLY A 601 -1.16 11.60 23.70
CA GLY A 601 -1.72 11.56 25.06
C GLY A 601 -3.20 11.17 25.12
N ILE A 602 -3.77 10.66 24.03
CA ILE A 602 -5.15 10.13 24.03
C ILE A 602 -5.15 8.79 24.79
N PRO A 603 -6.08 8.55 25.73
CA PRO A 603 -6.13 7.30 26.48
C PRO A 603 -6.24 6.07 25.58
N VAL A 604 -5.56 4.98 25.92
CA VAL A 604 -5.51 3.75 25.11
C VAL A 604 -6.91 3.19 24.78
N ALA A 605 -7.85 3.23 25.75
CA ALA A 605 -9.23 2.79 25.51
C ALA A 605 -9.91 3.60 24.40
N ASP A 606 -9.72 4.92 24.40
CA ASP A 606 -10.28 5.80 23.38
C ASP A 606 -9.58 5.62 22.04
N VAL A 607 -8.27 5.38 22.03
CA VAL A 607 -7.53 5.02 20.81
C VAL A 607 -8.09 3.76 20.18
N LEU A 608 -8.34 2.71 20.98
CA LEU A 608 -8.94 1.46 20.47
C LEU A 608 -10.37 1.70 19.98
N ALA A 609 -11.16 2.52 20.66
CA ALA A 609 -12.51 2.90 20.21
C ALA A 609 -12.46 3.71 18.89
N ILE A 610 -11.53 4.66 18.76
CA ILE A 610 -11.26 5.41 17.52
C ILE A 610 -10.85 4.46 16.39
N GLY A 611 -10.08 3.40 16.68
CA GLY A 611 -9.69 2.41 15.68
C GLY A 611 -10.78 1.42 15.26
N THR A 612 -11.89 1.33 15.99
CA THR A 612 -12.90 0.26 15.82
C THR A 612 -14.35 0.79 15.85
N GLN A 613 -14.93 0.98 17.04
CA GLN A 613 -16.33 1.34 17.23
C GLN A 613 -16.68 2.71 16.65
N GLY A 614 -15.84 3.73 16.88
CA GLY A 614 -16.08 5.12 16.45
C GLY A 614 -16.28 5.28 14.94
N PRO A 615 -15.39 4.75 14.08
CA PRO A 615 -15.57 4.82 12.63
C PRO A 615 -16.74 3.97 12.15
N ALA A 616 -17.05 2.83 12.78
CA ALA A 616 -18.26 2.07 12.46
C ALA A 616 -19.52 2.93 12.67
N GLU A 617 -19.63 3.64 13.80
CA GLU A 617 -20.73 4.58 14.06
C GLU A 617 -20.74 5.75 13.06
N TYR A 618 -19.57 6.35 12.80
CA TYR A 618 -19.44 7.49 11.90
C TYR A 618 -19.80 7.16 10.45
N LEU A 619 -19.50 5.95 9.99
CA LEU A 619 -19.81 5.48 8.64
C LEU A 619 -21.24 4.88 8.53
N GLY A 620 -21.97 4.78 9.64
CA GLY A 620 -23.36 4.28 9.66
C GLY A 620 -23.48 2.75 9.79
N TYR A 621 -22.42 2.07 10.21
CA TYR A 621 -22.38 0.62 10.42
C TYR A 621 -22.50 0.18 11.89
N GLY A 622 -22.64 1.10 12.85
CA GLY A 622 -22.59 0.80 14.29
C GLY A 622 -23.56 -0.29 14.78
N ASP A 623 -24.71 -0.46 14.12
CA ASP A 623 -25.68 -1.52 14.44
C ASP A 623 -25.19 -2.93 14.05
N THR A 624 -24.22 -3.03 13.13
CA THR A 624 -23.80 -4.29 12.51
C THR A 624 -22.30 -4.59 12.63
N LEU A 625 -21.47 -3.60 12.94
CA LEU A 625 -20.02 -3.67 13.04
C LEU A 625 -19.50 -2.86 14.25
N GLY A 626 -18.19 -2.90 14.48
CA GLY A 626 -17.49 -2.06 15.47
C GLY A 626 -17.47 -2.61 16.91
N THR A 627 -18.25 -3.65 17.21
CA THR A 627 -18.22 -4.39 18.49
C THR A 627 -18.43 -5.89 18.24
N ILE A 628 -18.04 -6.73 19.21
CA ILE A 628 -18.25 -8.19 19.17
C ILE A 628 -19.50 -8.52 19.99
N GLU A 629 -20.64 -8.62 19.30
CA GLU A 629 -21.95 -8.85 19.90
C GLU A 629 -22.74 -9.85 19.06
N VAL A 630 -23.61 -10.62 19.70
CA VAL A 630 -24.50 -11.57 19.02
C VAL A 630 -25.37 -10.84 17.99
N GLY A 631 -25.43 -11.36 16.76
CA GLY A 631 -26.18 -10.81 15.64
C GLY A 631 -25.42 -9.81 14.77
N LYS A 632 -24.26 -9.30 15.24
CA LYS A 632 -23.37 -8.47 14.40
C LYS A 632 -22.55 -9.34 13.44
N PHE A 633 -22.01 -8.70 12.39
CA PHE A 633 -21.10 -9.39 11.48
C PHE A 633 -19.84 -9.85 12.21
N ALA A 634 -19.34 -11.02 11.83
CA ALA A 634 -18.07 -11.57 12.28
C ALA A 634 -16.91 -10.85 11.57
N ASP A 635 -16.61 -9.65 12.09
CA ASP A 635 -15.50 -8.79 11.67
C ASP A 635 -14.62 -8.49 12.90
N PHE A 636 -13.62 -9.33 13.14
CA PHE A 636 -12.77 -9.25 14.33
C PHE A 636 -11.37 -9.80 14.11
N VAL A 637 -10.49 -9.50 15.05
CA VAL A 637 -9.09 -9.93 15.08
C VAL A 637 -8.82 -10.67 16.38
N LEU A 638 -8.12 -11.81 16.28
CA LEU A 638 -7.57 -12.51 17.43
C LEU A 638 -6.11 -12.09 17.66
N LEU A 639 -5.84 -11.55 18.84
CA LEU A 639 -4.53 -11.11 19.31
C LEU A 639 -4.01 -12.04 20.40
N ALA A 640 -2.69 -12.26 20.45
CA ALA A 640 -2.07 -13.04 21.53
C ALA A 640 -2.11 -12.30 22.88
N GLY A 641 -2.02 -10.97 22.86
CA GLY A 641 -1.87 -10.11 24.04
C GLY A 641 -3.06 -9.20 24.29
N ASN A 642 -2.98 -8.43 25.39
CA ASN A 642 -3.99 -7.45 25.79
C ASN A 642 -3.65 -6.05 25.23
N PRO A 643 -4.40 -5.52 24.26
CA PRO A 643 -4.12 -4.21 23.65
C PRO A 643 -4.37 -3.02 24.60
N LEU A 644 -5.12 -3.19 25.71
CA LEU A 644 -5.28 -2.15 26.73
C LEU A 644 -4.02 -2.00 27.61
N ALA A 645 -3.24 -3.07 27.74
CA ALA A 645 -1.99 -3.06 28.52
C ALA A 645 -0.78 -2.68 27.65
N ASP A 646 -0.75 -3.17 26.41
CA ASP A 646 0.26 -2.83 25.42
C ASP A 646 -0.39 -2.70 24.05
N LEU A 647 -0.51 -1.46 23.55
CA LEU A 647 -1.12 -1.16 22.27
C LEU A 647 -0.40 -1.87 21.11
N LYS A 648 0.89 -2.21 21.24
CA LYS A 648 1.63 -2.94 20.20
C LYS A 648 1.06 -4.32 19.91
N ALA A 649 0.25 -4.89 20.81
CA ALA A 649 -0.41 -6.17 20.59
C ALA A 649 -1.24 -6.20 19.29
N ILE A 650 -1.77 -5.07 18.82
CA ILE A 650 -2.56 -4.98 17.59
C ILE A 650 -1.74 -5.25 16.31
N LYS A 651 -0.40 -5.20 16.40
CA LYS A 651 0.52 -5.35 15.26
C LYS A 651 0.79 -6.80 14.85
N ALA A 652 0.43 -7.75 15.70
CA ALA A 652 0.64 -9.17 15.46
C ALA A 652 -0.67 -9.98 15.50
N PRO A 653 -1.65 -9.70 14.60
CA PRO A 653 -2.82 -10.54 14.44
C PRO A 653 -2.47 -12.01 14.19
N ARG A 654 -3.14 -12.93 14.91
CA ARG A 654 -3.01 -14.38 14.69
C ARG A 654 -4.07 -14.93 13.73
N MET A 655 -5.22 -14.28 13.72
CA MET A 655 -6.36 -14.60 12.88
C MET A 655 -7.15 -13.31 12.67
N VAL A 656 -7.65 -13.13 11.45
CA VAL A 656 -8.57 -12.05 11.10
C VAL A 656 -9.81 -12.70 10.49
N VAL A 657 -10.98 -12.32 10.98
CA VAL A 657 -12.26 -12.75 10.44
C VAL A 657 -12.95 -11.53 9.84
N LYS A 658 -13.41 -11.65 8.60
CA LYS A 658 -14.16 -10.60 7.90
C LYS A 658 -15.35 -11.23 7.21
N ASN A 659 -16.56 -10.78 7.55
CA ASN A 659 -17.80 -11.33 7.04
C ASN A 659 -17.92 -12.85 7.24
N GLY A 660 -17.33 -13.38 8.32
CA GLY A 660 -17.28 -14.82 8.62
C GLY A 660 -16.18 -15.61 7.90
N ASP A 661 -15.53 -15.04 6.88
CA ASP A 661 -14.37 -15.66 6.26
C ASP A 661 -13.16 -15.53 7.18
N VAL A 662 -12.38 -16.61 7.31
CA VAL A 662 -11.21 -16.69 8.18
C VAL A 662 -9.93 -16.50 7.36
N TYR A 663 -9.05 -15.65 7.85
CA TYR A 663 -7.74 -15.37 7.26
C TYR A 663 -6.66 -15.57 8.31
N PHE A 664 -5.55 -16.22 7.92
CA PHE A 664 -4.35 -16.32 8.73
C PHE A 664 -3.29 -15.35 8.19
N PRO A 665 -3.00 -14.25 8.90
CA PRO A 665 -2.02 -13.25 8.46
C PRO A 665 -0.67 -13.84 8.08
N SER A 666 -0.23 -14.92 8.72
CA SER A 666 1.02 -15.62 8.37
C SER A 666 1.07 -16.12 6.93
N GLU A 667 -0.04 -16.66 6.43
CA GLU A 667 -0.13 -17.18 5.05
C GLU A 667 -0.16 -16.03 4.04
N ILE A 668 -0.86 -14.95 4.38
CA ILE A 668 -0.89 -13.73 3.54
C ILE A 668 0.50 -13.11 3.46
N TYR A 669 1.19 -12.96 4.60
CA TYR A 669 2.53 -12.41 4.63
C TYR A 669 3.51 -13.25 3.81
N GLU A 670 3.46 -14.57 3.92
CA GLU A 670 4.27 -15.47 3.09
C GLU A 670 4.00 -15.27 1.59
N ALA A 671 2.74 -15.18 1.18
CA ALA A 671 2.34 -14.93 -0.21
C ALA A 671 2.81 -13.55 -0.75
N LEU A 672 3.09 -12.61 0.15
CA LEU A 672 3.56 -11.25 -0.15
C LEU A 672 5.07 -11.06 0.12
N ALA A 673 5.83 -12.16 0.30
CA ALA A 673 7.25 -12.13 0.63
C ALA A 673 7.61 -11.33 1.90
N ILE A 674 6.67 -11.30 2.86
CA ILE A 674 6.82 -10.67 4.18
C ILE A 674 7.02 -11.77 5.22
N LYS A 675 7.96 -11.55 6.15
CA LYS A 675 8.11 -12.46 7.31
C LYS A 675 6.91 -12.29 8.24
N SER A 676 6.29 -13.40 8.65
CA SER A 676 5.15 -13.33 9.57
C SER A 676 5.49 -12.72 10.94
N PHE A 677 4.53 -12.02 11.54
CA PHE A 677 4.62 -11.45 12.89
C PHE A 677 4.09 -12.39 13.99
N ALA A 678 3.22 -13.34 13.63
CA ALA A 678 2.62 -14.27 14.57
C ALA A 678 2.28 -15.61 13.90
N SER A 679 2.14 -16.65 14.71
CA SER A 679 1.63 -17.95 14.26
C SER A 679 0.10 -18.00 14.39
N PRO A 680 -0.59 -18.76 13.50
CA PRO A 680 -2.03 -18.95 13.59
C PRO A 680 -2.45 -19.58 14.93
N PRO A 681 -3.72 -19.44 15.36
CA PRO A 681 -4.24 -20.18 16.50
C PRO A 681 -4.23 -21.69 16.21
N ALA A 682 -4.04 -22.50 17.26
CA ALA A 682 -4.16 -23.94 17.13
C ALA A 682 -5.63 -24.35 16.97
N VAL A 683 -5.88 -25.41 16.21
CA VAL A 683 -7.20 -26.05 16.15
C VAL A 683 -7.28 -27.09 17.26
N LEU A 684 -8.32 -27.04 18.08
CA LEU A 684 -8.61 -28.06 19.09
C LEU A 684 -9.25 -29.26 18.36
N ASN A 685 -8.57 -30.40 18.33
CA ASN A 685 -8.94 -31.53 17.47
C ASN A 685 -10.34 -32.10 17.79
N GLY A 686 -11.25 -31.94 16.83
CA GLY A 686 -12.54 -32.60 16.57
C GLY A 686 -13.17 -31.93 15.33
N GLY A 687 -13.89 -32.66 14.46
CA GLY A 687 -14.20 -32.39 13.01
C GLY A 687 -14.66 -30.98 12.57
N ALA A 688 -14.60 -30.56 11.30
CA ALA A 688 -14.45 -31.23 10.01
C ALA A 688 -13.44 -30.45 9.13
N THR A 689 -12.69 -31.16 8.29
CA THR A 689 -11.72 -30.56 7.36
C THR A 689 -12.41 -29.62 6.36
N SER A 690 -11.80 -28.46 6.09
CA SER A 690 -12.19 -27.53 5.02
C SER A 690 -12.39 -28.27 3.69
N GLU A 691 -13.54 -28.10 3.03
CA GLU A 691 -13.77 -28.53 1.64
C GLU A 691 -13.24 -27.51 0.63
#